data_AF-A0A315Y4K7-F1
#
_entry.id   AF-A0A315Y4K7-F1
#
_cell.length_a   1.000
_cell.length_b   1.000
_cell.length_c   1.000
_cell.angle_alpha   90.00
_cell.angle_beta   90.00
_cell.angle_gamma   90.00
#
_symmetry.space_group_name_H-M   'P 1'
#
loop_
_entity.id
_entity.type
_entity.pdbx_description
1 polymer ?
#
loop_
_entity_poly.entity_id
_entity_poly.type
_entity_poly.pdbx_seq_one_letter_code
_entity_poly.pdbx_strand_id
1 'polypeptide(L)'
;MNDKDINLDALENADEDTIKKIAADCPASDEEKERMFAMSRKIYKERTKESNNINDMEVSGVDVYKRPAWLKFAAAAAAIAIAAGAVTGGGILLKRHRTQPKVDSSEIEELAMSPFGDLSGCRVRLSNAAIAPAVFEPNEENRTALLTALNEGEWNKISPDTPLPDGESELIYIMNGTKPCRLTLYGDHTICYEDNSSKERYEIDIDTENAVREAIKYDPEAGDELIYLDVNDLNNINSVWLTTSSLNPDYADVYIPPAGKIFTVPAKNCRFCVNEKWDAEAAFSCENIPEALSIFTEMEWKEADCEPNFGDDICYVAFRCSDQYGLFNYSLNVYSNGYAYAEYSDKSTGEAGSCIYMLKTQDYESLHSAFVDEAYVQLNNMDPAEEIKHCKLLLMQISRTDDTSKLLNLYDNAMYTAAADALKAASWEVLPDDAECGEEVCRLRINENLYLQTYCFYDNNVAVIGYEKKKYSVSPELTDTIKSLSDYAWKRAEPHSQLENEAPDTLERGKEAYQNALETNGKFNGGAPDLLDIDTSSEGYRDFGDGFSGYLVRNVSSIDEINEMYHQTFSDRYPENSFIDGSPYFERDGKVYWFAGGKGSHIYYLGTEVLGILRRTDDEIFFAVENSYGGGNVDDTPPWTEQTEFSVVVQPDGSWRVGKLTVPY
;
A
#
# COMPACT_ATOMS: atom_id res chain seq x y z
N MET A 1 2.04 -29.03 53.42
CA MET A 1 0.92 -28.07 53.25
C MET A 1 0.29 -28.36 51.91
N ASN A 2 -1.04 -28.38 51.83
CA ASN A 2 -1.81 -28.80 50.65
C ASN A 2 -1.50 -27.94 49.42
N ASP A 3 -1.52 -28.58 48.25
CA ASP A 3 -1.63 -27.97 46.93
C ASP A 3 -2.80 -26.99 46.90
N LYS A 4 -2.47 -25.71 46.99
CA LYS A 4 -3.28 -24.64 46.43
C LYS A 4 -2.49 -24.15 45.23
N ASP A 5 -3.10 -24.25 44.05
CA ASP A 5 -2.59 -23.59 42.85
C ASP A 5 -2.22 -22.15 43.21
N ILE A 6 -0.92 -21.85 43.15
CA ILE A 6 -0.43 -20.49 43.28
C ILE A 6 -0.82 -19.83 41.97
N ASN A 7 -1.86 -19.00 42.00
CA ASN A 7 -2.27 -18.23 40.85
C ASN A 7 -1.18 -17.19 40.54
N LEU A 8 -0.37 -17.47 39.51
CA LEU A 8 0.75 -16.65 39.06
C LEU A 8 0.32 -15.47 38.19
N ASP A 9 -0.97 -15.39 37.78
CA ASP A 9 -1.52 -14.26 37.00
C ASP A 9 -1.37 -12.93 37.74
N ALA A 10 -1.29 -12.98 39.08
CA ALA A 10 -1.05 -11.80 39.92
C ALA A 10 0.37 -11.23 39.80
N LEU A 11 1.34 -11.99 39.26
CA LEU A 11 2.72 -11.52 39.05
C LEU A 11 2.94 -11.00 37.64
N GLU A 12 2.10 -11.39 36.68
CA GLU A 12 2.27 -11.02 35.27
C GLU A 12 1.90 -9.54 35.01
N ASN A 13 1.18 -8.90 35.94
CA ASN A 13 0.79 -7.48 35.88
C ASN A 13 1.01 -6.73 37.21
N ALA A 14 1.90 -7.21 38.08
CA ALA A 14 2.18 -6.53 39.35
C ALA A 14 3.12 -5.34 39.15
N ASP A 15 2.76 -4.17 39.67
CA ASP A 15 3.66 -3.04 39.74
C ASP A 15 4.87 -3.32 40.66
N GLU A 16 5.93 -2.54 40.47
CA GLU A 16 7.22 -2.76 41.13
C GLU A 16 7.13 -2.70 42.66
N ASP A 17 6.18 -1.93 43.19
CA ASP A 17 5.90 -1.83 44.64
C ASP A 17 5.17 -3.06 45.19
N THR A 18 4.30 -3.68 44.40
CA THR A 18 3.64 -4.95 44.74
C THR A 18 4.64 -6.10 44.74
N ILE A 19 5.56 -6.13 43.77
CA ILE A 19 6.66 -7.11 43.72
C ILE A 19 7.59 -6.95 44.93
N LYS A 20 7.96 -5.71 45.30
CA LYS A 20 8.78 -5.42 46.49
C LYS A 20 8.09 -5.87 47.79
N LYS A 21 6.77 -5.70 47.91
CA LYS A 21 6.00 -6.19 49.07
C LYS A 21 5.96 -7.71 49.14
N ILE A 22 5.69 -8.40 48.03
CA ILE A 22 5.65 -9.88 48.00
C ILE A 22 7.04 -10.46 48.33
N ALA A 23 8.11 -9.85 47.83
CA ALA A 23 9.48 -10.27 48.13
C ALA A 23 9.86 -10.03 49.61
N ALA A 24 9.33 -8.99 50.25
CA ALA A 24 9.55 -8.72 51.67
C ALA A 24 8.81 -9.72 52.59
N ASP A 25 7.63 -10.19 52.16
CA ASP A 25 6.76 -11.09 52.95
C ASP A 25 7.06 -12.59 52.76
N CYS A 26 7.82 -12.97 51.72
CA CYS A 26 8.24 -14.35 51.45
C CYS A 26 9.78 -14.52 51.40
N PRO A 27 10.52 -14.27 52.49
CA PRO A 27 11.95 -14.53 52.51
C PRO A 27 12.20 -16.05 52.48
N ALA A 28 12.75 -16.55 51.36
CA ALA A 28 13.17 -17.94 51.26
C ALA A 28 14.17 -18.28 52.37
N SER A 29 13.92 -19.36 53.10
CA SER A 29 14.82 -19.83 54.16
C SER A 29 16.17 -20.25 53.58
N ASP A 30 17.23 -20.21 54.39
CA ASP A 30 18.57 -20.58 53.92
C ASP A 30 18.64 -22.05 53.44
N GLU A 31 17.78 -22.92 53.97
CA GLU A 31 17.64 -24.31 53.50
C GLU A 31 16.96 -24.43 52.13
N GLU A 32 15.99 -23.57 51.82
CA GLU A 32 15.34 -23.51 50.50
C GLU A 32 16.29 -22.96 49.43
N LYS A 33 17.06 -21.92 49.79
CA LYS A 33 18.13 -21.39 48.92
C LYS A 33 19.16 -22.46 48.61
N GLU A 34 19.62 -23.20 49.62
CA GLU A 34 20.61 -24.27 49.40
C GLU A 34 20.04 -25.42 48.55
N ARG A 35 18.76 -25.76 48.71
CA ARG A 35 18.07 -26.72 47.83
C ARG A 35 18.02 -26.24 46.38
N MET A 36 17.69 -24.97 46.15
CA MET A 36 17.67 -24.39 44.81
C MET A 36 19.07 -24.37 44.18
N PHE A 37 20.11 -24.01 44.95
CA PHE A 37 21.50 -24.07 44.48
C PHE A 37 22.03 -25.49 44.27
N ALA A 38 21.54 -26.47 45.03
CA ALA A 38 21.89 -27.87 44.81
C ALA A 38 21.26 -28.40 43.49
N MET A 39 20.01 -28.01 43.21
CA MET A 39 19.30 -28.39 42.00
C MET A 39 19.93 -27.76 40.75
N SER A 40 20.28 -26.48 40.80
CA SER A 40 20.97 -25.81 39.69
C SER A 40 22.36 -26.41 39.41
N ARG A 41 23.12 -26.74 40.46
CA ARG A 41 24.42 -27.44 40.33
C ARG A 41 24.28 -28.85 39.73
N LYS A 42 23.17 -29.55 40.01
CA LYS A 42 22.89 -30.87 39.43
C LYS A 42 22.58 -30.77 37.94
N ILE A 43 21.68 -29.88 37.54
CA ILE A 43 21.31 -29.63 36.13
C ILE A 43 22.53 -29.22 35.31
N TYR A 44 23.38 -28.34 35.86
CA TYR A 44 24.60 -27.90 35.19
C TYR A 44 25.56 -29.06 34.90
N LYS A 45 25.74 -29.98 35.87
CA LYS A 45 26.62 -31.16 35.74
C LYS A 45 26.07 -32.23 34.79
N GLU A 46 24.74 -32.38 34.71
CA GLU A 46 24.10 -33.31 33.76
C GLU A 46 24.26 -32.80 32.32
N ARG A 47 24.02 -31.50 32.07
CA ARG A 47 24.21 -30.89 30.75
C ARG A 47 25.66 -30.91 30.24
N THR A 48 26.65 -30.86 31.13
CA THR A 48 28.08 -30.96 30.74
C THR A 48 28.56 -32.40 30.50
N LYS A 49 27.79 -33.42 30.94
CA LYS A 49 28.10 -34.82 30.63
C LYS A 49 27.54 -35.28 29.28
N GLU A 50 26.38 -34.77 28.88
CA GLU A 50 25.80 -35.05 27.55
C GLU A 50 26.66 -34.51 26.39
N SER A 51 27.36 -33.38 26.58
CA SER A 51 28.19 -32.77 25.54
C SER A 51 29.48 -33.53 25.20
N ASN A 52 29.89 -34.50 26.03
CA ASN A 52 31.14 -35.26 25.85
C ASN A 52 30.93 -36.66 25.25
N ASN A 53 29.71 -37.03 24.85
CA ASN A 53 29.38 -38.39 24.43
C ASN A 53 28.69 -38.48 23.05
N ILE A 54 29.02 -37.57 22.12
CA ILE A 54 28.63 -37.69 20.71
C ILE A 54 29.83 -38.22 19.93
N ASN A 55 29.70 -39.47 19.49
CA ASN A 55 30.64 -40.17 18.61
C ASN A 55 30.70 -39.51 17.22
N ASP A 56 31.93 -39.31 16.76
CA ASP A 56 32.44 -39.32 15.38
C ASP A 56 31.41 -39.34 14.23
N MET A 57 30.88 -38.17 13.89
CA MET A 57 30.48 -37.85 12.50
C MET A 57 31.28 -36.63 12.05
N GLU A 58 32.28 -36.89 11.21
CA GLU A 58 33.13 -35.89 10.57
C GLU A 58 32.29 -35.12 9.55
N VAL A 59 31.87 -33.91 9.90
CA VAL A 59 31.27 -32.95 8.98
C VAL A 59 32.26 -31.80 8.81
N SER A 60 32.93 -31.78 7.66
CA SER A 60 33.82 -30.70 7.25
C SER A 60 32.98 -29.54 6.71
N GLY A 61 33.02 -28.38 7.39
CA GLY A 61 32.53 -27.13 6.81
C GLY A 61 31.73 -26.21 7.74
N VAL A 62 32.05 -26.08 9.03
CA VAL A 62 31.65 -24.90 9.83
C VAL A 62 32.67 -24.67 10.95
N ASP A 63 33.15 -23.43 11.11
CA ASP A 63 34.09 -23.06 12.18
C ASP A 63 33.48 -23.26 13.57
N VAL A 64 34.21 -23.96 14.43
CA VAL A 64 33.81 -24.23 15.83
C VAL A 64 33.91 -22.95 16.65
N TYR A 65 32.77 -22.37 17.01
CA TYR A 65 32.68 -21.19 17.86
C TYR A 65 33.24 -21.47 19.27
N LYS A 66 34.42 -20.94 19.57
CA LYS A 66 34.98 -20.89 20.93
C LYS A 66 34.49 -19.62 21.63
N ARG A 67 33.63 -19.78 22.64
CA ARG A 67 33.18 -18.66 23.48
C ARG A 67 34.39 -17.95 24.12
N PRO A 68 34.53 -16.62 23.94
CA PRO A 68 35.66 -15.88 24.48
C PRO A 68 35.62 -15.77 26.01
N ALA A 69 36.79 -15.82 26.65
CA ALA A 69 36.93 -15.74 28.11
C ALA A 69 36.49 -14.40 28.71
N TRP A 70 36.27 -13.36 27.89
CA TRP A 70 35.96 -12.00 28.35
C TRP A 70 34.57 -11.81 28.94
N LEU A 71 33.60 -12.68 28.61
CA LEU A 71 32.28 -12.68 29.24
C LEU A 71 32.35 -12.90 30.77
N LYS A 72 33.42 -13.52 31.27
CA LYS A 72 33.65 -13.69 32.72
C LYS A 72 34.10 -12.39 33.40
N PHE A 73 34.68 -11.45 32.65
CA PHE A 73 35.10 -10.14 33.16
C PHE A 73 33.96 -9.11 33.12
N ALA A 74 33.07 -9.18 32.13
CA ALA A 74 31.89 -8.30 32.04
C ALA A 74 30.94 -8.46 33.26
N ALA A 75 30.73 -9.70 33.72
CA ALA A 75 29.92 -9.96 34.92
C ALA A 75 30.56 -9.46 36.22
N ALA A 76 31.90 -9.36 36.29
CA ALA A 76 32.60 -8.80 37.43
C ALA A 76 32.57 -7.26 37.44
N ALA A 77 32.58 -6.62 36.26
CA ALA A 77 32.48 -5.17 36.11
C ALA A 77 31.10 -4.63 36.53
N ALA A 78 30.02 -5.35 36.19
CA ALA A 78 28.66 -4.97 36.60
C ALA A 78 28.47 -4.94 38.14
N ALA A 79 29.13 -5.84 38.87
CA ALA A 79 29.10 -5.86 40.34
C ALA A 79 29.91 -4.72 40.98
N ILE A 80 30.95 -4.22 40.30
CA ILE A 80 31.76 -3.08 40.76
C ILE A 80 31.04 -1.75 40.48
N ALA A 81 30.29 -1.64 39.37
CA ALA A 81 29.51 -0.46 39.04
C ALA A 81 28.41 -0.15 40.08
N ILE A 82 27.74 -1.19 40.60
CA ILE A 82 26.72 -1.04 41.66
C ILE A 82 27.37 -0.58 42.99
N ALA A 83 28.59 -1.02 43.29
CA ALA A 83 29.31 -0.60 44.50
C ALA A 83 29.89 0.83 44.39
N ALA A 84 30.26 1.27 43.19
CA ALA A 84 30.82 2.60 42.95
C ALA A 84 29.73 3.70 42.91
N GLY A 85 28.55 3.42 42.32
CA GLY A 85 27.45 4.40 42.24
C GLY A 85 26.91 4.88 43.59
N ALA A 86 27.04 4.06 44.65
CA ALA A 86 26.64 4.45 46.01
C ALA A 86 27.60 5.47 46.67
N VAL A 87 28.82 5.65 46.16
CA VAL A 87 29.85 6.54 46.76
C VAL A 87 29.86 7.92 46.10
N THR A 88 29.55 8.03 44.81
CA THR A 88 29.62 9.29 44.05
C THR A 88 28.45 10.24 44.33
N GLY A 89 27.23 9.74 44.56
CA GLY A 89 26.05 10.58 44.84
C GLY A 89 26.12 11.38 46.15
N GLY A 90 26.91 10.94 47.14
CA GLY A 90 27.07 11.62 48.43
C GLY A 90 28.08 12.80 48.42
N GLY A 91 29.03 12.82 47.47
CA GLY A 91 30.11 13.81 47.44
C GLY A 91 29.69 15.18 46.93
N ILE A 92 28.72 15.22 46.00
CA ILE A 92 28.31 16.44 45.30
C ILE A 92 27.39 17.32 46.16
N LEU A 93 26.60 16.72 47.06
CA LEU A 93 25.73 17.48 47.99
C LEU A 93 26.47 18.15 49.16
N LEU A 94 27.68 17.71 49.51
CA LEU A 94 28.45 18.26 50.64
C LEU A 94 29.31 19.49 50.29
N LYS A 95 29.48 19.82 49.00
CA LYS A 95 30.33 20.95 48.56
C LYS A 95 29.60 22.31 48.55
N ARG A 96 28.27 22.35 48.76
CA ARG A 96 27.46 23.58 48.66
C ARG A 96 27.27 24.36 49.98
N HIS A 97 27.79 23.88 51.12
CA HIS A 97 27.67 24.54 52.43
C HIS A 97 29.00 24.74 53.17
N ARG A 98 29.94 25.47 52.57
CA ARG A 98 31.05 26.20 53.22
C ARG A 98 31.72 26.97 52.08
N THR A 99 31.55 28.29 51.93
CA THR A 99 32.30 29.32 52.66
C THR A 99 31.75 30.69 52.22
N GLN A 100 31.61 31.65 53.14
CA GLN A 100 31.33 33.06 52.78
C GLN A 100 32.53 33.70 52.06
N PRO A 101 32.30 34.65 51.13
CA PRO A 101 33.37 35.24 50.34
C PRO A 101 34.15 36.28 51.15
N LYS A 102 35.48 36.18 51.11
CA LYS A 102 36.37 37.31 51.40
C LYS A 102 36.85 37.84 50.05
N VAL A 103 36.49 39.08 49.77
CA VAL A 103 36.90 39.85 48.59
C VAL A 103 38.42 40.08 48.65
N ASP A 104 39.13 39.64 47.62
CA ASP A 104 40.25 40.35 47.04
C ASP A 104 40.26 40.12 45.51
N SER A 105 40.71 41.14 44.81
CA SER A 105 40.43 41.50 43.43
C SER A 105 41.18 40.70 42.35
N SER A 106 40.42 40.40 41.28
CA SER A 106 40.81 40.36 39.86
C SER A 106 41.93 39.42 39.42
N GLU A 107 41.55 38.18 39.17
CA GLU A 107 41.89 37.49 37.92
C GLU A 107 40.55 37.01 37.32
N ILE A 108 40.26 37.41 36.09
CA ILE A 108 39.18 36.78 35.32
C ILE A 108 39.75 35.41 34.97
N GLU A 109 39.32 34.36 35.68
CA GLU A 109 39.49 33.00 35.17
C GLU A 109 38.83 32.98 33.79
N GLU A 110 39.63 32.84 32.72
CA GLU A 110 39.13 32.40 31.43
C GLU A 110 38.44 31.06 31.70
N LEU A 111 37.11 31.09 31.80
CA LEU A 111 36.31 29.87 31.81
C LEU A 111 36.75 29.07 30.59
N ALA A 112 37.21 27.85 30.82
CA ALA A 112 37.46 26.91 29.73
C ALA A 112 36.19 26.88 28.86
N MET A 113 36.35 27.21 27.59
CA MET A 113 35.28 27.15 26.61
C MET A 113 35.64 26.06 25.62
N SER A 114 34.63 25.39 25.08
CA SER A 114 34.82 24.43 24.00
C SER A 114 35.63 25.08 22.86
N PRO A 115 36.40 24.30 22.08
CA PRO A 115 37.12 24.81 20.92
C PRO A 115 36.20 25.43 19.84
N PHE A 116 34.89 25.29 20.00
CA PHE A 116 33.86 25.76 19.08
C PHE A 116 33.06 26.96 19.63
N GLY A 117 33.47 27.51 20.79
CA GLY A 117 32.83 28.65 21.46
C GLY A 117 31.83 28.24 22.54
N ASP A 118 31.06 29.22 23.04
CA ASP A 118 30.04 28.96 24.07
C ASP A 118 28.82 28.26 23.45
N LEU A 119 28.53 27.05 23.97
CA LEU A 119 27.43 26.21 23.53
C LEU A 119 26.16 26.36 24.38
N SER A 120 26.17 27.14 25.48
CA SER A 120 25.11 27.13 26.51
C SER A 120 23.70 27.49 26.01
N GLY A 121 23.60 28.24 24.91
CA GLY A 121 22.33 28.64 24.28
C GLY A 121 21.95 27.85 23.04
N CYS A 122 22.67 26.78 22.72
CA CYS A 122 22.45 26.02 21.47
C CYS A 122 21.27 25.06 21.59
N ARG A 123 20.61 24.80 20.45
CA ARG A 123 19.71 23.65 20.32
C ARG A 123 20.53 22.39 20.03
N VAL A 124 20.03 21.25 20.50
CA VAL A 124 20.70 19.96 20.37
C VAL A 124 19.72 18.92 19.84
N ARG A 125 20.17 18.11 18.88
CA ARG A 125 19.51 16.86 18.45
C ARG A 125 20.51 15.71 18.60
N LEU A 126 20.06 14.57 19.09
CA LEU A 126 20.89 13.41 19.41
C LEU A 126 20.43 12.18 18.63
N SER A 127 21.37 11.31 18.23
CA SER A 127 21.05 10.01 17.63
C SER A 127 22.02 8.92 18.09
N ASN A 128 21.50 7.70 18.19
CA ASN A 128 22.22 6.49 18.50
C ASN A 128 21.71 5.33 17.64
N ALA A 129 22.40 4.19 17.69
CA ALA A 129 22.06 3.02 16.88
C ALA A 129 20.66 2.44 17.16
N ALA A 130 20.08 2.68 18.35
CA ALA A 130 18.78 2.14 18.73
C ALA A 130 17.60 2.93 18.12
N ILE A 131 17.82 4.20 17.76
CA ILE A 131 16.75 5.07 17.23
C ILE A 131 16.99 5.51 15.78
N ALA A 132 18.14 5.19 15.19
CA ALA A 132 18.40 5.51 13.79
C ALA A 132 17.30 4.93 12.86
N PRO A 133 16.83 5.68 11.83
CA PRO A 133 17.34 6.97 11.34
C PRO A 133 16.82 8.21 12.09
N ALA A 134 16.10 8.07 13.21
CA ALA A 134 15.59 9.20 13.96
C ALA A 134 16.68 9.94 14.78
N VAL A 135 16.37 11.19 15.12
CA VAL A 135 17.04 12.00 16.14
C VAL A 135 16.03 12.37 17.23
N PHE A 136 16.48 12.84 18.39
CA PHE A 136 15.59 13.42 19.38
C PHE A 136 16.14 14.71 19.96
N GLU A 137 15.25 15.59 20.40
CA GLU A 137 15.61 16.74 21.25
C GLU A 137 15.54 16.30 22.72
N PRO A 138 16.68 16.29 23.43
CA PRO A 138 16.69 15.92 24.84
C PRO A 138 15.95 16.97 25.67
N ASN A 139 15.35 16.54 26.78
CA ASN A 139 14.76 17.45 27.75
C ASN A 139 15.75 18.52 28.25
N GLU A 140 15.22 19.61 28.81
CA GLU A 140 15.99 20.80 29.23
C GLU A 140 17.14 20.47 30.19
N GLU A 141 16.94 19.53 31.12
CA GLU A 141 17.94 19.14 32.12
C GLU A 141 19.12 18.43 31.44
N ASN A 142 18.84 17.41 30.63
CA ASN A 142 19.85 16.65 29.89
C ASN A 142 20.57 17.53 28.86
N ARG A 143 19.84 18.40 28.16
CA ARG A 143 20.43 19.36 27.22
C ARG A 143 21.41 20.30 27.94
N THR A 144 21.02 20.86 29.08
CA THR A 144 21.86 21.79 29.84
C THR A 144 23.10 21.09 30.39
N ALA A 145 22.95 19.88 30.93
CA ALA A 145 24.07 19.08 31.44
C ALA A 145 25.08 18.75 30.35
N LEU A 146 24.61 18.31 29.18
CA LEU A 146 25.45 18.03 28.01
C LEU A 146 26.23 19.26 27.55
N LEU A 147 25.55 20.39 27.33
CA LEU A 147 26.18 21.62 26.84
C LEU A 147 27.18 22.19 27.84
N THR A 148 26.90 22.06 29.15
CA THR A 148 27.83 22.45 30.21
C THR A 148 29.10 21.60 30.16
N ALA A 149 28.96 20.27 30.06
CA ALA A 149 30.10 19.36 29.98
C ALA A 149 30.95 19.62 28.73
N LEU A 150 30.33 19.84 27.57
CA LEU A 150 31.06 20.17 26.34
C LEU A 150 31.80 21.51 26.43
N ASN A 151 31.26 22.48 27.15
CA ASN A 151 31.89 23.78 27.37
C ASN A 151 33.08 23.70 28.35
N GLU A 152 32.90 22.99 29.47
CA GLU A 152 33.88 22.93 30.58
C GLU A 152 34.93 21.82 30.40
N GLY A 153 34.70 20.89 29.48
CA GLY A 153 35.56 19.73 29.21
C GLY A 153 36.97 20.07 28.70
N GLU A 154 37.89 19.12 28.86
CA GLU A 154 39.24 19.22 28.30
C GLU A 154 39.25 18.69 26.86
N TRP A 155 39.71 19.52 25.91
CA TRP A 155 39.76 19.19 24.49
C TRP A 155 41.20 19.17 23.97
N ASN A 156 41.69 18.00 23.58
CA ASN A 156 43.02 17.82 23.03
C ASN A 156 42.93 17.54 21.53
N LYS A 157 43.31 18.51 20.69
CA LYS A 157 43.28 18.34 19.22
C LYS A 157 44.27 17.26 18.77
N ILE A 158 43.78 16.28 18.01
CA ILE A 158 44.58 15.16 17.48
C ILE A 158 44.65 15.20 15.95
N SER A 159 45.55 14.41 15.37
CA SER A 159 45.73 14.36 13.91
C SER A 159 44.46 13.86 13.21
N PRO A 160 44.01 14.49 12.12
CA PRO A 160 42.92 13.95 11.29
C PRO A 160 43.21 12.54 10.77
N ASP A 161 44.50 12.22 10.56
CA ASP A 161 44.97 10.91 10.06
C ASP A 161 45.02 9.82 11.16
N THR A 162 44.63 10.14 12.38
CA THR A 162 44.46 9.12 13.43
C THR A 162 43.45 8.09 12.90
N PRO A 163 43.68 6.77 13.06
CA PRO A 163 42.67 5.78 12.67
C PRO A 163 41.34 6.03 13.37
N LEU A 164 40.22 5.73 12.70
CA LEU A 164 38.93 5.66 13.35
C LEU A 164 38.82 4.31 14.06
N PRO A 165 38.37 4.25 15.32
CA PRO A 165 38.09 2.98 15.97
C PRO A 165 36.89 2.31 15.29
N ASP A 166 36.94 0.99 15.17
CA ASP A 166 35.80 0.19 14.72
C ASP A 166 34.76 0.12 15.85
N GLY A 167 33.49 0.38 15.55
CA GLY A 167 32.40 0.26 16.53
C GLY A 167 31.20 1.15 16.23
N GLU A 168 30.23 1.12 17.15
CA GLU A 168 29.11 2.05 17.16
C GLU A 168 29.63 3.46 17.50
N SER A 169 29.04 4.46 16.84
CA SER A 169 29.35 5.87 17.07
C SER A 169 28.07 6.61 17.43
N GLU A 170 28.17 7.55 18.35
CA GLU A 170 27.04 8.38 18.73
C GLU A 170 27.09 9.76 18.06
N LEU A 171 25.94 10.28 17.66
CA LEU A 171 25.84 11.51 16.88
C LEU A 171 25.18 12.62 17.69
N ILE A 172 25.86 13.77 17.80
CA ILE A 172 25.37 14.97 18.46
C ILE A 172 25.33 16.10 17.42
N TYR A 173 24.14 16.64 17.16
CA TYR A 173 23.95 17.78 16.29
C TYR A 173 23.69 19.01 17.14
N ILE A 174 24.42 20.09 16.88
CA ILE A 174 24.30 21.34 17.62
C ILE A 174 24.00 22.48 16.65
N MET A 175 22.97 23.28 16.95
CA MET A 175 22.65 24.50 16.22
C MET A 175 23.04 25.71 17.06
N ASN A 176 24.13 26.38 16.68
CA ASN A 176 24.59 27.62 17.30
C ASN A 176 24.16 28.82 16.43
N GLY A 177 23.02 29.43 16.78
CA GLY A 177 22.39 30.46 15.95
C GLY A 177 21.94 29.89 14.60
N THR A 178 22.63 30.25 13.51
CA THR A 178 22.38 29.73 12.16
C THR A 178 23.48 28.77 11.66
N LYS A 179 24.39 28.35 12.55
CA LYS A 179 25.55 27.51 12.20
C LYS A 179 25.35 26.12 12.79
N PRO A 180 24.98 25.12 11.97
CA PRO A 180 24.90 23.76 12.45
C PRO A 180 26.29 23.11 12.44
N CYS A 181 26.55 22.28 13.45
CA CYS A 181 27.70 21.40 13.50
C CYS A 181 27.30 20.02 14.02
N ARG A 182 28.16 19.04 13.77
CA ARG A 182 28.01 17.65 14.24
C ARG A 182 29.25 17.23 15.00
N LEU A 183 29.03 16.59 16.13
CA LEU A 183 30.03 15.82 16.87
C LEU A 183 29.71 14.34 16.70
N THR A 184 30.71 13.55 16.33
CA THR A 184 30.63 12.08 16.32
C THR A 184 31.54 11.55 17.42
N LEU A 185 30.94 10.98 18.47
CA LEU A 185 31.66 10.30 19.54
C LEU A 185 31.98 8.87 19.12
N TYR A 186 33.21 8.45 19.40
CA TYR A 186 33.67 7.08 19.19
C TYR A 186 33.99 6.39 20.51
N GLY A 187 34.03 5.05 20.50
CA GLY A 187 34.30 4.21 21.67
C GLY A 187 35.73 4.32 22.27
N ASP A 188 36.58 5.20 21.75
CA ASP A 188 37.95 5.44 22.22
C ASP A 188 38.16 6.83 22.86
N HIS A 189 37.07 7.48 23.31
CA HIS A 189 37.08 8.83 23.89
C HIS A 189 37.49 9.93 22.90
N THR A 190 37.42 9.66 21.59
CA THR A 190 37.64 10.68 20.56
C THR A 190 36.33 11.19 19.97
N ILE A 191 36.30 12.50 19.68
CA ILE A 191 35.22 13.16 18.97
C ILE A 191 35.73 13.68 17.62
N CYS A 192 34.96 13.44 16.57
CA CYS A 192 35.09 14.15 15.31
C CYS A 192 34.10 15.31 15.28
N TYR A 193 34.61 16.53 15.16
CA TYR A 193 33.83 17.73 14.89
C TYR A 193 33.74 17.95 13.38
N GLU A 194 32.55 18.26 12.91
CA GLU A 194 32.29 18.61 11.51
C GLU A 194 31.33 19.80 11.43
N ASP A 195 31.68 20.78 10.59
CA ASP A 195 30.79 21.84 10.13
C ASP A 195 30.85 21.96 8.60
N ASN A 196 30.13 22.92 8.02
CA ASN A 196 30.09 23.12 6.57
C ASN A 196 31.46 23.50 5.94
N SER A 197 32.50 23.75 6.74
CA SER A 197 33.80 24.28 6.29
C SER A 197 35.02 23.51 6.80
N SER A 198 34.88 22.73 7.86
CA SER A 198 35.99 22.11 8.57
C SER A 198 35.60 20.78 9.19
N LYS A 199 36.60 19.90 9.29
CA LYS A 199 36.51 18.61 9.97
C LYS A 199 37.74 18.46 10.84
N GLU A 200 37.54 18.38 12.15
CA GLU A 200 38.60 18.35 13.15
C GLU A 200 38.39 17.19 14.13
N ARG A 201 39.48 16.71 14.75
CA ARG A 201 39.42 15.60 15.70
C ARG A 201 40.01 15.99 17.04
N TYR A 202 39.39 15.50 18.10
CA TYR A 202 39.79 15.76 19.48
C TYR A 202 39.71 14.50 20.32
N GLU A 203 40.60 14.40 21.30
CA GLU A 203 40.47 13.54 22.47
C GLU A 203 39.84 14.37 23.59
N ILE A 204 38.84 13.81 24.26
CA ILE A 204 38.10 14.46 25.35
C ILE A 204 38.35 13.75 26.68
N ASP A 205 38.14 14.46 27.78
CA ASP A 205 38.18 13.85 29.11
C ASP A 205 36.98 12.91 29.36
N ILE A 206 37.14 12.03 30.35
CA ILE A 206 36.16 11.00 30.70
C ILE A 206 34.85 11.57 31.24
N ASP A 207 34.87 12.74 31.89
CA ASP A 207 33.67 13.34 32.46
C ASP A 207 32.80 13.91 31.33
N THR A 208 33.42 14.55 30.34
CA THR A 208 32.76 14.98 29.09
C THR A 208 32.15 13.79 28.34
N GLU A 209 32.87 12.69 28.20
CA GLU A 209 32.34 11.50 27.52
C GLU A 209 31.12 10.93 28.25
N ASN A 210 31.19 10.79 29.57
CA ASN A 210 30.07 10.28 30.37
C ASN A 210 28.83 11.16 30.23
N ALA A 211 28.99 12.48 30.21
CA ALA A 211 27.87 13.40 30.00
C ALA A 211 27.22 13.21 28.62
N VAL A 212 28.02 13.01 27.58
CA VAL A 212 27.52 12.69 26.23
C VAL A 212 26.75 11.36 26.23
N ARG A 213 27.31 10.32 26.83
CA ARG A 213 26.68 8.99 26.89
C ARG A 213 25.39 8.96 27.71
N GLU A 214 25.29 9.75 28.76
CA GLU A 214 24.04 9.89 29.52
C GLU A 214 23.00 10.66 28.71
N ALA A 215 23.37 11.78 28.07
CA ALA A 215 22.42 12.60 27.31
C ALA A 215 21.85 11.87 26.08
N ILE A 216 22.60 10.96 25.48
CA ILE A 216 22.21 10.22 24.26
C ILE A 216 21.22 9.08 24.53
N LYS A 217 20.95 8.75 25.79
CA LYS A 217 19.90 7.78 26.14
C LYS A 217 18.54 8.44 25.97
N TYR A 218 17.85 8.04 24.91
CA TYR A 218 16.49 8.49 24.65
C TYR A 218 15.53 8.02 25.75
N ASP A 219 14.84 8.97 26.38
CA ASP A 219 13.82 8.73 27.40
C ASP A 219 12.54 9.54 27.13
N PRO A 220 11.52 8.95 26.49
CA PRO A 220 10.26 9.64 26.23
C PRO A 220 9.50 10.03 27.51
N GLU A 221 9.68 9.30 28.61
CA GLU A 221 9.00 9.59 29.88
C GLU A 221 9.61 10.81 30.58
N ALA A 222 10.90 11.07 30.37
CA ALA A 222 11.59 12.28 30.82
C ALA A 222 11.28 13.53 29.98
N GLY A 223 10.51 13.38 28.89
CA GLY A 223 10.10 14.47 28.01
C GLY A 223 11.04 14.72 26.83
N ASP A 224 11.80 13.71 26.40
CA ASP A 224 12.57 13.77 25.16
C ASP A 224 11.63 13.70 23.94
N GLU A 225 11.87 14.54 22.93
CA GLU A 225 11.04 14.64 21.74
C GLU A 225 11.70 13.94 20.55
N LEU A 226 11.11 12.82 20.08
CA LEU A 226 11.62 12.05 18.95
C LEU A 226 11.20 12.67 17.60
N ILE A 227 12.15 12.71 16.66
CA ILE A 227 12.02 13.31 15.33
C ILE A 227 12.56 12.31 14.31
N TYR A 228 11.67 11.79 13.48
CA TYR A 228 12.04 10.87 12.39
C TYR A 228 12.68 11.62 11.23
N LEU A 229 13.66 10.98 10.58
CA LEU A 229 14.37 11.50 9.42
C LEU A 229 14.41 10.44 8.31
N ASP A 230 14.57 10.87 7.06
CA ASP A 230 15.00 9.99 5.97
C ASP A 230 16.40 9.43 6.30
N VAL A 231 16.66 8.18 5.91
CA VAL A 231 17.96 7.52 6.10
C VAL A 231 19.12 8.34 5.50
N ASN A 232 18.86 9.09 4.43
CA ASN A 232 19.81 9.99 3.78
C ASN A 232 20.09 11.26 4.59
N ASP A 233 19.15 11.70 5.42
CA ASP A 233 19.22 12.97 6.15
C ASP A 233 20.08 12.90 7.41
N LEU A 234 20.25 11.72 8.01
CA LEU A 234 21.10 11.54 9.19
C LEU A 234 22.57 11.94 8.90
N ASN A 235 23.03 11.73 7.67
CA ASN A 235 24.42 11.98 7.31
C ASN A 235 24.72 13.46 6.99
N ASN A 236 23.70 14.29 6.82
CA ASN A 236 23.84 15.69 6.44
C ASN A 236 23.53 16.62 7.62
N ILE A 237 24.49 17.49 7.96
CA ILE A 237 24.45 18.38 9.12
C ILE A 237 23.28 19.38 9.07
N ASN A 238 22.81 19.72 7.87
CA ASN A 238 21.75 20.71 7.68
C ASN A 238 20.34 20.08 7.67
N SER A 239 20.19 18.88 7.06
CA SER A 239 18.89 18.21 6.89
C SER A 239 18.23 17.83 8.21
N VAL A 240 19.03 17.43 9.21
CA VAL A 240 18.51 17.10 10.55
C VAL A 240 17.79 18.24 11.25
N TRP A 241 17.85 19.48 10.74
CA TRP A 241 17.17 20.65 11.29
C TRP A 241 16.01 21.16 10.42
N LEU A 242 15.82 20.61 9.22
CA LEU A 242 14.74 21.00 8.31
C LEU A 242 13.40 20.39 8.72
N THR A 243 13.43 19.22 9.36
CA THR A 243 12.23 18.51 9.84
C THR A 243 11.70 19.17 11.12
N THR A 244 10.48 19.70 11.04
CA THR A 244 9.81 20.46 12.13
C THR A 244 8.60 19.76 12.75
N SER A 245 8.12 18.65 12.20
CA SER A 245 7.02 17.89 12.80
C SER A 245 7.51 16.57 13.39
N SER A 246 7.25 16.38 14.68
CA SER A 246 7.18 15.07 15.31
C SER A 246 6.11 14.25 14.57
N LEU A 247 6.51 13.43 13.60
CA LEU A 247 5.60 12.48 12.97
C LEU A 247 5.24 11.42 14.01
N ASN A 248 4.15 11.65 14.74
CA ASN A 248 3.44 10.56 15.39
C ASN A 248 2.78 9.77 14.25
N PRO A 249 3.19 8.51 13.96
CA PRO A 249 2.61 7.73 12.86
C PRO A 249 1.09 7.52 13.01
N ASP A 250 0.55 7.68 14.22
CA ASP A 250 -0.89 7.61 14.46
C ASP A 250 -1.66 8.81 13.88
N TYR A 251 -0.96 9.89 13.50
CA TYR A 251 -1.55 11.14 13.01
C TYR A 251 -0.85 11.65 11.75
N ALA A 252 -1.64 12.24 10.87
CA ALA A 252 -1.18 12.87 9.64
C ALA A 252 -1.62 14.33 9.59
N ASP A 253 -0.70 15.19 9.14
CA ASP A 253 -0.98 16.58 8.81
C ASP A 253 -1.50 16.63 7.36
N VAL A 254 -2.76 17.05 7.19
CA VAL A 254 -3.41 17.17 5.89
C VAL A 254 -3.67 18.64 5.60
N TYR A 255 -3.07 19.17 4.53
CA TYR A 255 -3.39 20.49 4.04
C TYR A 255 -4.76 20.49 3.35
N ILE A 256 -5.61 21.47 3.71
CA ILE A 256 -6.97 21.60 3.20
C ILE A 256 -7.05 22.88 2.37
N PRO A 257 -6.92 22.78 1.03
CA PRO A 257 -6.82 23.95 0.17
C PRO A 257 -8.02 24.90 0.29
N PRO A 258 -9.29 24.43 0.35
CA PRO A 258 -10.43 25.34 0.50
C PRO A 258 -10.46 26.08 1.84
N ALA A 259 -9.76 25.58 2.86
CA ALA A 259 -9.67 26.20 4.17
C ALA A 259 -8.37 27.01 4.36
N GLY A 260 -7.36 26.81 3.49
CA GLY A 260 -6.04 27.43 3.58
C GLY A 260 -5.28 27.09 4.87
N LYS A 261 -5.56 25.93 5.49
CA LYS A 261 -4.98 25.49 6.77
C LYS A 261 -4.66 24.00 6.77
N ILE A 262 -3.71 23.61 7.61
CA ILE A 262 -3.35 22.21 7.90
C ILE A 262 -4.20 21.72 9.06
N PHE A 263 -4.69 20.48 8.96
CA PHE A 263 -5.36 19.78 10.05
C PHE A 263 -4.60 18.50 10.38
N THR A 264 -4.34 18.28 11.67
CA THR A 264 -3.79 17.01 12.17
C THR A 264 -4.96 16.06 12.43
N VAL A 265 -5.00 14.95 11.70
CA VAL A 265 -6.05 13.91 11.79
C VAL A 265 -5.41 12.55 12.06
N PRO A 266 -6.11 11.59 12.70
CA PRO A 266 -5.57 10.24 12.84
C PRO A 266 -5.27 9.62 11.46
N ALA A 267 -4.08 9.07 11.25
CA ALA A 267 -3.68 8.52 9.95
C ALA A 267 -4.59 7.36 9.51
N LYS A 268 -5.09 6.58 10.48
CA LYS A 268 -6.12 5.54 10.28
C LYS A 268 -7.46 6.02 9.74
N ASN A 269 -7.74 7.30 9.91
CA ASN A 269 -8.95 7.92 9.39
C ASN A 269 -8.75 8.52 7.99
N CYS A 270 -7.53 8.49 7.47
CA CYS A 270 -7.18 8.88 6.11
C CYS A 270 -7.21 7.63 5.23
N ARG A 271 -7.94 7.70 4.11
CA ARG A 271 -8.12 6.58 3.19
C ARG A 271 -8.19 7.07 1.76
N PHE A 272 -7.81 6.23 0.80
CA PHE A 272 -7.80 6.61 -0.62
C PHE A 272 -8.13 5.45 -1.56
N CYS A 273 -8.59 5.80 -2.76
CA CYS A 273 -8.72 4.92 -3.91
C CYS A 273 -7.88 5.49 -5.08
N VAL A 274 -7.43 4.61 -5.98
CA VAL A 274 -6.64 5.00 -7.16
C VAL A 274 -7.31 4.47 -8.43
N ASN A 275 -7.37 5.30 -9.48
CA ASN A 275 -8.01 4.98 -10.76
C ASN A 275 -9.48 4.57 -10.68
N GLU A 276 -10.17 4.95 -9.61
CA GLU A 276 -11.59 4.71 -9.41
C GLU A 276 -12.26 5.83 -8.62
N LYS A 277 -13.59 5.88 -8.73
CA LYS A 277 -14.40 6.72 -7.83
C LYS A 277 -14.33 6.16 -6.41
N TRP A 278 -14.52 7.03 -5.42
CA TRP A 278 -14.51 6.66 -4.00
C TRP A 278 -15.38 5.44 -3.71
N ASP A 279 -14.75 4.42 -3.11
CA ASP A 279 -15.41 3.24 -2.55
C ASP A 279 -14.78 2.92 -1.18
N ALA A 280 -15.60 3.00 -0.13
CA ALA A 280 -15.14 2.79 1.24
C ALA A 280 -14.66 1.35 1.52
N GLU A 281 -15.14 0.37 0.74
CA GLU A 281 -14.73 -1.04 0.87
C GLU A 281 -13.39 -1.30 0.16
N ALA A 282 -13.15 -0.63 -0.96
CA ALA A 282 -11.91 -0.74 -1.74
C ALA A 282 -10.82 0.28 -1.35
N ALA A 283 -11.10 1.20 -0.41
CA ALA A 283 -10.14 2.23 -0.03
C ALA A 283 -8.98 1.70 0.82
N PHE A 284 -7.77 2.04 0.40
CA PHE A 284 -6.51 1.81 1.11
C PHE A 284 -6.40 2.73 2.35
N SER A 285 -5.73 2.25 3.40
CA SER A 285 -5.44 3.04 4.62
C SER A 285 -4.24 3.94 4.38
N CYS A 286 -4.20 5.14 4.97
CA CYS A 286 -3.00 5.99 4.95
C CYS A 286 -2.10 5.87 6.17
N GLU A 287 -2.30 4.88 7.04
CA GLU A 287 -1.50 4.68 8.28
C GLU A 287 0.01 4.59 8.01
N ASN A 288 0.41 4.08 6.85
CA ASN A 288 1.82 3.92 6.48
C ASN A 288 2.35 5.03 5.56
N ILE A 289 1.58 6.11 5.35
CA ILE A 289 1.85 7.10 4.28
C ILE A 289 1.85 8.56 4.73
N PRO A 290 2.50 8.92 5.85
CA PRO A 290 2.58 10.33 6.23
C PRO A 290 3.25 11.20 5.14
N GLU A 291 4.16 10.62 4.33
CA GLU A 291 4.90 11.35 3.30
C GLU A 291 4.05 11.73 2.07
N ALA A 292 3.16 10.85 1.58
CA ALA A 292 2.30 11.18 0.43
C ALA A 292 1.32 12.33 0.76
N LEU A 293 0.96 12.48 2.03
CA LEU A 293 0.10 13.57 2.50
C LEU A 293 0.84 14.90 2.57
N SER A 294 2.19 14.88 2.69
CA SER A 294 3.01 16.08 2.67
C SER A 294 2.99 16.78 1.31
N ILE A 295 2.79 16.03 0.21
CA ILE A 295 2.66 16.55 -1.15
C ILE A 295 1.58 17.63 -1.23
N PHE A 296 0.46 17.49 -0.50
CA PHE A 296 -0.60 18.50 -0.49
C PHE A 296 -0.12 19.88 -0.04
N THR A 297 0.89 19.96 0.82
CA THR A 297 1.47 21.22 1.30
C THR A 297 2.41 21.88 0.30
N GLU A 298 3.03 21.09 -0.60
CA GLU A 298 4.02 21.56 -1.57
C GLU A 298 3.37 22.02 -2.89
N MET A 299 2.14 21.58 -3.14
CA MET A 299 1.39 21.87 -4.36
C MET A 299 0.97 23.33 -4.51
N GLU A 300 0.98 23.81 -5.76
CA GLU A 300 0.37 25.08 -6.10
C GLU A 300 -1.12 24.91 -6.42
N TRP A 301 -1.96 25.18 -5.44
CA TRP A 301 -3.42 25.12 -5.57
C TRP A 301 -3.98 26.36 -6.29
N LYS A 302 -4.11 26.28 -7.61
CA LYS A 302 -4.77 27.32 -8.41
C LYS A 302 -6.25 27.00 -8.61
N GLU A 303 -7.14 27.85 -8.11
CA GLU A 303 -8.58 27.72 -8.37
C GLU A 303 -8.86 27.71 -9.88
N ALA A 304 -9.76 26.83 -10.31
CA ALA A 304 -10.15 26.72 -11.70
C ALA A 304 -10.96 27.94 -12.14
N ASP A 305 -10.65 28.47 -13.32
CA ASP A 305 -11.34 29.64 -13.89
C ASP A 305 -12.78 29.30 -14.33
N CYS A 306 -13.10 28.01 -14.53
CA CYS A 306 -14.44 27.51 -14.79
C CYS A 306 -14.59 26.07 -14.29
N GLU A 307 -15.83 25.63 -14.10
CA GLU A 307 -16.16 24.25 -13.74
C GLU A 307 -15.89 23.33 -14.95
N PRO A 308 -14.99 22.34 -14.85
CA PRO A 308 -14.74 21.39 -15.93
C PRO A 308 -15.90 20.40 -16.05
N ASN A 309 -16.08 19.85 -17.25
CA ASN A 309 -16.97 18.73 -17.43
C ASN A 309 -16.26 17.43 -16.99
N PHE A 310 -16.63 16.89 -15.83
CA PHE A 310 -16.06 15.66 -15.27
C PHE A 310 -16.67 14.36 -15.84
N GLY A 311 -17.56 14.43 -16.84
CA GLY A 311 -18.46 13.34 -17.25
C GLY A 311 -17.83 11.95 -17.37
N ASP A 312 -16.88 11.79 -18.29
CA ASP A 312 -16.19 10.51 -18.56
C ASP A 312 -14.77 10.44 -17.97
N ASP A 313 -14.37 11.46 -17.20
CA ASP A 313 -13.01 11.52 -16.67
C ASP A 313 -12.79 10.48 -15.56
N ILE A 314 -11.67 9.76 -15.67
CA ILE A 314 -11.27 8.77 -14.69
C ILE A 314 -10.83 9.52 -13.43
N CYS A 315 -11.44 9.20 -12.29
CA CYS A 315 -10.94 9.64 -11.00
C CYS A 315 -9.64 8.89 -10.73
N TYR A 316 -8.52 9.60 -10.79
CA TYR A 316 -7.19 9.05 -10.61
C TYR A 316 -6.87 8.83 -9.14
N VAL A 317 -7.28 9.75 -8.27
CA VAL A 317 -7.14 9.61 -6.82
C VAL A 317 -8.40 10.13 -6.14
N ALA A 318 -9.04 9.30 -5.32
CA ALA A 318 -10.12 9.73 -4.42
C ALA A 318 -9.64 9.59 -2.98
N PHE A 319 -9.43 10.70 -2.29
CA PHE A 319 -8.93 10.74 -0.91
C PHE A 319 -10.00 11.25 0.05
N ARG A 320 -10.11 10.64 1.22
CA ARG A 320 -11.00 11.06 2.31
C ARG A 320 -10.25 11.03 3.63
N CYS A 321 -10.50 12.00 4.49
CA CYS A 321 -10.06 11.94 5.89
C CYS A 321 -11.08 12.52 6.86
N SER A 322 -10.98 12.11 8.12
CA SER A 322 -11.82 12.63 9.20
C SER A 322 -11.06 12.70 10.53
N ASP A 323 -11.46 13.60 11.42
CA ASP A 323 -10.92 13.62 12.78
C ASP A 323 -11.42 12.41 13.60
N GLN A 324 -10.87 12.23 14.80
CA GLN A 324 -11.23 11.11 15.69
C GLN A 324 -12.71 11.10 16.13
N TYR A 325 -13.43 12.21 15.93
CA TYR A 325 -14.83 12.37 16.35
C TYR A 325 -15.81 12.44 15.16
N GLY A 326 -15.32 12.39 13.92
CA GLY A 326 -16.14 12.59 12.71
C GLY A 326 -16.78 13.99 12.62
N LEU A 327 -16.26 14.95 13.37
CA LEU A 327 -16.67 16.34 13.36
C LEU A 327 -16.06 17.07 12.17
N PHE A 328 -14.82 16.73 11.83
CA PHE A 328 -14.15 17.18 10.62
C PHE A 328 -14.19 16.08 9.55
N ASN A 329 -14.55 16.45 8.32
CA ASN A 329 -14.48 15.57 7.16
C ASN A 329 -13.90 16.33 5.98
N TYR A 330 -12.98 15.70 5.25
CA TYR A 330 -12.39 16.23 4.03
C TYR A 330 -12.43 15.19 2.92
N SER A 331 -12.58 15.69 1.70
CA SER A 331 -12.80 14.94 0.49
C SER A 331 -12.06 15.61 -0.65
N LEU A 332 -11.24 14.83 -1.36
CA LEU A 332 -10.49 15.25 -2.54
C LEU A 332 -10.70 14.21 -3.65
N ASN A 333 -10.98 14.66 -4.85
CA ASN A 333 -11.05 13.81 -6.05
C ASN A 333 -10.19 14.46 -7.12
N VAL A 334 -9.18 13.75 -7.61
CA VAL A 334 -8.28 14.20 -8.67
C VAL A 334 -8.61 13.44 -9.95
N TYR A 335 -8.71 14.16 -11.05
CA TYR A 335 -9.22 13.65 -12.32
C TYR A 335 -8.13 13.62 -13.39
N SER A 336 -8.34 12.78 -14.40
CA SER A 336 -7.46 12.54 -15.55
C SER A 336 -7.05 13.77 -16.35
N ASN A 337 -7.90 14.77 -16.31
CA ASN A 337 -7.72 16.04 -17.00
C ASN A 337 -6.91 17.07 -16.20
N GLY A 338 -6.36 16.68 -15.03
CA GLY A 338 -5.55 17.54 -14.16
C GLY A 338 -6.35 18.42 -13.19
N TYR A 339 -7.68 18.29 -13.16
CA TYR A 339 -8.51 19.00 -12.19
C TYR A 339 -8.63 18.23 -10.88
N ALA A 340 -8.82 18.96 -9.78
CA ALA A 340 -9.08 18.40 -8.47
C ALA A 340 -10.30 19.08 -7.82
N TYR A 341 -11.28 18.30 -7.37
CA TYR A 341 -12.40 18.78 -6.57
C TYR A 341 -12.16 18.47 -5.10
N ALA A 342 -12.09 19.52 -4.26
CA ALA A 342 -11.86 19.40 -2.84
C ALA A 342 -13.02 19.99 -2.05
N GLU A 343 -13.49 19.31 -1.01
CA GLU A 343 -14.53 19.77 -0.11
C GLU A 343 -14.22 19.39 1.34
N TYR A 344 -14.66 20.23 2.28
CA TYR A 344 -14.54 19.94 3.70
C TYR A 344 -15.77 20.41 4.49
N SER A 345 -15.95 19.81 5.66
CA SER A 345 -16.92 20.26 6.66
C SER A 345 -16.35 20.08 8.06
N ASP A 346 -16.48 21.11 8.89
CA ASP A 346 -16.13 21.11 10.31
C ASP A 346 -17.38 21.43 11.13
N LYS A 347 -17.99 20.39 11.70
CA LYS A 347 -19.20 20.48 12.52
C LYS A 347 -18.95 21.19 13.86
N SER A 348 -17.71 21.29 14.32
CA SER A 348 -17.38 21.93 15.59
C SER A 348 -17.46 23.46 15.50
N THR A 349 -17.08 24.00 14.33
CA THR A 349 -17.11 25.44 14.03
C THR A 349 -18.31 25.83 13.18
N GLY A 350 -18.93 24.87 12.47
CA GLY A 350 -19.95 25.12 11.46
C GLY A 350 -19.38 25.59 10.12
N GLU A 351 -18.05 25.52 9.93
CA GLU A 351 -17.38 25.85 8.67
C GLU A 351 -17.57 24.72 7.65
N ALA A 352 -17.78 25.09 6.39
CA ALA A 352 -17.75 24.17 5.25
C ALA A 352 -17.32 24.94 4.01
N GLY A 353 -16.69 24.24 3.07
CA GLY A 353 -16.27 24.83 1.81
C GLY A 353 -15.93 23.78 0.78
N SER A 354 -16.05 24.15 -0.48
CA SER A 354 -15.69 23.33 -1.63
C SER A 354 -15.07 24.20 -2.70
N CYS A 355 -14.08 23.68 -3.43
CA CYS A 355 -13.44 24.37 -4.53
C CYS A 355 -12.90 23.39 -5.57
N ILE A 356 -12.84 23.85 -6.83
CA ILE A 356 -12.23 23.11 -7.93
C ILE A 356 -10.90 23.78 -8.25
N TYR A 357 -9.86 22.97 -8.36
CA TYR A 357 -8.50 23.40 -8.66
C TYR A 357 -8.04 22.83 -9.99
N MET A 358 -7.20 23.60 -10.69
CA MET A 358 -6.40 23.11 -11.81
C MET A 358 -4.98 22.86 -11.30
N LEU A 359 -4.57 21.60 -11.26
CA LEU A 359 -3.21 21.24 -10.86
C LEU A 359 -2.24 21.46 -12.01
N LYS A 360 -0.99 21.83 -11.68
CA LYS A 360 0.08 21.75 -12.68
C LYS A 360 0.32 20.29 -13.03
N THR A 361 0.72 20.02 -14.27
CA THR A 361 1.04 18.65 -14.73
C THR A 361 2.01 17.93 -13.79
N GLN A 362 3.06 18.62 -13.33
CA GLN A 362 4.04 18.04 -12.40
C GLN A 362 3.44 17.69 -11.03
N ASP A 363 2.59 18.56 -10.47
CA ASP A 363 1.92 18.33 -9.20
C ASP A 363 0.96 17.14 -9.33
N TYR A 364 0.16 17.12 -10.40
CA TYR A 364 -0.72 16.01 -10.75
C TYR A 364 0.03 14.68 -10.86
N GLU A 365 1.14 14.62 -11.61
CA GLU A 365 1.95 13.41 -11.79
C GLU A 365 2.58 12.95 -10.48
N SER A 366 3.04 13.89 -9.65
CA SER A 366 3.68 13.58 -8.36
C SER A 366 2.67 13.02 -7.36
N LEU A 367 1.47 13.59 -7.30
CA LEU A 367 0.36 13.05 -6.51
C LEU A 367 0.00 11.64 -6.96
N HIS A 368 -0.21 11.49 -8.26
CA HIS A 368 -0.64 10.22 -8.82
C HIS A 368 0.39 9.13 -8.55
N SER A 369 1.68 9.39 -8.82
CA SER A 369 2.76 8.43 -8.52
C SER A 369 2.77 8.06 -7.05
N ALA A 370 2.72 9.03 -6.13
CA ALA A 370 2.80 8.73 -4.70
C ALA A 370 1.66 7.82 -4.20
N PHE A 371 0.41 8.08 -4.62
CA PHE A 371 -0.72 7.23 -4.23
C PHE A 371 -0.71 5.87 -4.96
N VAL A 372 -0.24 5.81 -6.21
CA VAL A 372 -0.08 4.55 -6.95
C VAL A 372 0.98 3.67 -6.31
N ASP A 373 2.17 4.22 -6.08
CA ASP A 373 3.32 3.50 -5.52
C ASP A 373 2.94 2.92 -4.15
N GLU A 374 2.16 3.66 -3.37
CA GLU A 374 1.70 3.22 -2.08
C GLU A 374 0.57 2.19 -2.14
N ALA A 375 -0.43 2.37 -3.01
CA ALA A 375 -1.41 1.30 -3.27
C ALA A 375 -0.69 0.01 -3.68
N TYR A 376 0.36 0.13 -4.49
CA TYR A 376 1.18 -0.99 -4.92
C TYR A 376 1.93 -1.67 -3.76
N VAL A 377 2.53 -0.89 -2.85
CA VAL A 377 3.18 -1.41 -1.62
C VAL A 377 2.17 -2.13 -0.73
N GLN A 378 0.98 -1.56 -0.53
CA GLN A 378 -0.06 -2.19 0.29
C GLN A 378 -0.56 -3.49 -0.32
N LEU A 379 -0.87 -3.50 -1.63
CA LEU A 379 -1.30 -4.70 -2.34
C LEU A 379 -0.26 -5.82 -2.25
N ASN A 380 1.03 -5.50 -2.39
CA ASN A 380 2.08 -6.52 -2.25
C ASN A 380 2.18 -7.12 -0.84
N ASN A 381 1.68 -6.44 0.19
CA ASN A 381 1.67 -6.93 1.57
C ASN A 381 0.37 -7.66 1.95
N MET A 382 -0.66 -7.59 1.11
CA MET A 382 -1.92 -8.32 1.31
C MET A 382 -1.77 -9.79 0.91
N ASP A 383 -2.65 -10.63 1.47
CA ASP A 383 -2.90 -11.93 0.86
C ASP A 383 -3.72 -11.77 -0.42
N PRO A 384 -3.72 -12.76 -1.34
CA PRO A 384 -4.39 -12.59 -2.61
C PRO A 384 -5.92 -12.46 -2.53
N ALA A 385 -6.56 -12.96 -1.47
CA ALA A 385 -8.02 -12.82 -1.32
C ALA A 385 -8.40 -11.37 -1.00
N GLU A 386 -7.64 -10.69 -0.15
CA GLU A 386 -7.81 -9.26 0.13
C GLU A 386 -7.43 -8.42 -1.09
N GLU A 387 -6.31 -8.72 -1.74
CA GLU A 387 -5.82 -8.01 -2.91
C GLU A 387 -6.88 -7.91 -4.02
N ILE A 388 -7.53 -9.04 -4.34
CA ILE A 388 -8.55 -9.11 -5.40
C ILE A 388 -9.82 -8.29 -5.07
N LYS A 389 -10.06 -7.93 -3.80
CA LYS A 389 -11.17 -7.02 -3.46
C LYS A 389 -10.94 -5.60 -3.95
N HIS A 390 -9.68 -5.19 -4.07
CA HIS A 390 -9.29 -3.87 -4.58
C HIS A 390 -9.27 -3.80 -6.11
N CYS A 391 -9.47 -4.95 -6.76
CA CYS A 391 -9.33 -5.10 -8.19
C CYS A 391 -10.70 -5.23 -8.90
N LYS A 392 -11.18 -4.13 -9.50
CA LYS A 392 -12.51 -4.04 -10.13
C LYS A 392 -12.51 -4.21 -11.65
N LEU A 393 -11.38 -4.00 -12.32
CA LEU A 393 -11.24 -4.00 -13.77
C LEU A 393 -10.21 -5.05 -14.21
N LEU A 394 -10.50 -6.33 -13.96
CA LEU A 394 -9.55 -7.40 -14.27
C LEU A 394 -9.63 -7.80 -15.74
N LEU A 395 -8.62 -7.45 -16.52
CA LEU A 395 -8.34 -8.24 -17.71
C LEU A 395 -7.71 -9.56 -17.24
N MET A 396 -8.52 -10.62 -17.20
CA MET A 396 -8.03 -11.95 -16.86
C MET A 396 -7.62 -12.73 -18.10
N GLN A 397 -6.45 -13.36 -18.05
CA GLN A 397 -6.01 -14.35 -19.03
C GLN A 397 -5.78 -15.68 -18.32
N ILE A 398 -6.26 -16.78 -18.88
CA ILE A 398 -6.07 -18.11 -18.31
C ILE A 398 -5.30 -19.01 -19.28
N SER A 399 -4.38 -19.82 -18.75
CA SER A 399 -3.61 -20.75 -19.56
C SER A 399 -4.33 -22.05 -19.80
N ARG A 400 -3.81 -22.84 -20.74
CA ARG A 400 -4.26 -24.22 -20.94
C ARG A 400 -3.64 -25.13 -19.87
N THR A 401 -4.36 -26.15 -19.44
CA THR A 401 -3.90 -27.09 -18.38
C THR A 401 -2.73 -27.96 -18.81
N ASP A 402 -2.61 -28.27 -20.10
CA ASP A 402 -1.52 -29.06 -20.71
C ASP A 402 -0.44 -28.18 -21.39
N ASP A 403 -0.61 -26.86 -21.42
CA ASP A 403 0.34 -25.90 -21.99
C ASP A 403 0.18 -24.54 -21.31
N THR A 404 0.84 -24.36 -20.16
CA THR A 404 0.68 -23.14 -19.35
C THR A 404 1.36 -21.90 -19.93
N SER A 405 2.09 -22.06 -21.06
CA SER A 405 2.72 -20.96 -21.78
C SER A 405 1.75 -20.16 -22.65
N LYS A 406 0.63 -20.78 -23.05
CA LYS A 406 -0.41 -20.13 -23.86
C LYS A 406 -1.48 -19.57 -22.97
N LEU A 407 -1.81 -18.30 -23.17
CA LEU A 407 -2.84 -17.58 -22.41
C LEU A 407 -3.99 -17.20 -23.34
N LEU A 408 -5.21 -17.29 -22.82
CA LEU A 408 -6.44 -16.90 -23.49
C LEU A 408 -7.15 -15.86 -22.61
N ASN A 409 -7.60 -14.76 -23.21
CA ASN A 409 -8.41 -13.77 -22.51
C ASN A 409 -9.76 -14.35 -22.11
N LEU A 410 -10.16 -14.13 -20.86
CA LEU A 410 -11.51 -14.44 -20.38
C LEU A 410 -12.43 -13.27 -20.73
N TYR A 411 -13.12 -13.36 -21.87
CA TYR A 411 -14.07 -12.34 -22.32
C TYR A 411 -15.50 -12.54 -21.78
N ASP A 412 -15.76 -13.67 -21.10
CA ASP A 412 -17.07 -13.99 -20.56
C ASP A 412 -17.19 -13.47 -19.11
N ASN A 413 -18.10 -12.53 -18.88
CA ASN A 413 -18.36 -11.93 -17.56
C ASN A 413 -18.69 -12.99 -16.50
N ALA A 414 -19.35 -14.10 -16.86
CA ALA A 414 -19.65 -15.17 -15.91
C ALA A 414 -18.38 -15.93 -15.50
N MET A 415 -17.44 -16.14 -16.43
CA MET A 415 -16.16 -16.80 -16.13
C MET A 415 -15.26 -15.91 -15.30
N TYR A 416 -15.22 -14.61 -15.62
CA TYR A 416 -14.55 -13.60 -14.81
C TYR A 416 -15.03 -13.65 -13.37
N THR A 417 -16.37 -13.58 -13.19
CA THR A 417 -16.99 -13.52 -11.87
C THR A 417 -16.70 -14.79 -11.09
N ALA A 418 -16.81 -15.96 -11.74
CA ALA A 418 -16.49 -17.23 -11.13
C ALA A 418 -15.02 -17.35 -10.68
N ALA A 419 -14.06 -16.86 -11.49
CA ALA A 419 -12.65 -16.86 -11.13
C ALA A 419 -12.38 -15.93 -9.93
N ALA A 420 -12.90 -14.69 -9.99
CA ALA A 420 -12.75 -13.71 -8.92
C ALA A 420 -13.37 -14.21 -7.60
N ASP A 421 -14.59 -14.74 -7.64
CA ASP A 421 -15.28 -15.28 -6.46
C ASP A 421 -14.53 -16.47 -5.87
N ALA A 422 -14.00 -17.36 -6.70
CA ALA A 422 -13.21 -18.50 -6.23
C ALA A 422 -11.94 -18.05 -5.50
N LEU A 423 -11.21 -17.07 -6.04
CA LEU A 423 -10.00 -16.53 -5.41
C LEU A 423 -10.30 -15.81 -4.09
N LYS A 424 -11.39 -15.02 -4.05
CA LYS A 424 -11.85 -14.31 -2.84
C LYS A 424 -12.31 -15.27 -1.74
N ALA A 425 -12.91 -16.40 -2.10
CA ALA A 425 -13.40 -17.40 -1.16
C ALA A 425 -12.31 -18.35 -0.64
N ALA A 426 -11.16 -18.39 -1.30
CA ALA A 426 -10.08 -19.30 -0.94
C ALA A 426 -9.37 -18.88 0.35
N SER A 427 -8.88 -19.88 1.09
CA SER A 427 -7.93 -19.67 2.20
C SER A 427 -6.51 -19.77 1.67
N TRP A 428 -5.67 -18.80 2.04
CA TRP A 428 -4.28 -18.69 1.59
C TRP A 428 -3.34 -18.86 2.78
N GLU A 429 -2.55 -19.94 2.78
CA GLU A 429 -1.52 -20.17 3.81
C GLU A 429 -0.13 -19.94 3.21
N VAL A 430 0.63 -18.98 3.76
CA VAL A 430 1.96 -18.63 3.24
C VAL A 430 2.91 -19.83 3.37
N LEU A 431 3.59 -20.17 2.29
CA LEU A 431 4.63 -21.20 2.25
C LEU A 431 6.04 -20.58 2.25
N PRO A 432 7.05 -21.30 2.76
CA PRO A 432 8.46 -20.89 2.64
C PRO A 432 8.90 -20.68 1.19
N ASP A 433 9.85 -19.77 0.96
CA ASP A 433 10.38 -19.46 -0.37
C ASP A 433 10.98 -20.67 -1.09
N ASP A 434 11.52 -21.63 -0.34
CA ASP A 434 12.12 -22.86 -0.85
C ASP A 434 11.11 -24.02 -1.03
N ALA A 435 9.82 -23.82 -0.72
CA ALA A 435 8.80 -24.85 -0.88
C ALA A 435 8.69 -25.35 -2.32
N GLU A 436 8.74 -26.67 -2.53
CA GLU A 436 8.52 -27.28 -3.84
C GLU A 436 7.01 -27.36 -4.14
N CYS A 437 6.56 -26.66 -5.19
CA CYS A 437 5.13 -26.64 -5.53
C CYS A 437 4.71 -27.78 -6.49
N GLY A 438 5.65 -28.42 -7.19
CA GLY A 438 5.37 -29.45 -8.20
C GLY A 438 5.30 -28.90 -9.63
N GLU A 439 4.60 -29.60 -10.53
CA GLU A 439 4.37 -29.17 -11.91
C GLU A 439 3.19 -28.19 -11.99
N GLU A 440 3.37 -27.13 -12.78
CA GLU A 440 2.34 -26.11 -12.97
C GLU A 440 1.18 -26.70 -13.78
N VAL A 441 -0.03 -26.63 -13.24
CA VAL A 441 -1.23 -27.21 -13.84
C VAL A 441 -2.13 -26.18 -14.50
N CYS A 442 -2.00 -24.90 -14.13
CA CYS A 442 -2.74 -23.80 -14.73
C CYS A 442 -2.07 -22.48 -14.35
N ARG A 443 -2.25 -21.46 -15.18
CA ARG A 443 -1.81 -20.10 -14.91
C ARG A 443 -2.96 -19.14 -15.13
N LEU A 444 -3.24 -18.30 -14.15
CA LEU A 444 -4.17 -17.18 -14.27
C LEU A 444 -3.36 -15.90 -14.18
N ARG A 445 -3.51 -15.04 -15.17
CA ARG A 445 -2.91 -13.71 -15.19
C ARG A 445 -4.01 -12.69 -15.02
N ILE A 446 -3.80 -11.79 -14.08
CA ILE A 446 -4.69 -10.70 -13.76
C ILE A 446 -3.95 -9.42 -14.13
N ASN A 447 -4.53 -8.63 -15.04
CA ASN A 447 -3.96 -7.37 -15.50
C ASN A 447 -4.95 -6.24 -15.22
N GLU A 448 -4.55 -5.32 -14.36
CA GLU A 448 -5.19 -4.03 -14.13
C GLU A 448 -4.20 -2.91 -14.46
N ASN A 449 -4.71 -1.69 -14.68
CA ASN A 449 -3.90 -0.51 -15.05
C ASN A 449 -2.69 -0.25 -14.13
N LEU A 450 -2.73 -0.70 -12.87
CA LEU A 450 -1.66 -0.53 -11.89
C LEU A 450 -0.90 -1.81 -11.56
N TYR A 451 -1.37 -2.95 -12.05
CA TYR A 451 -1.01 -4.23 -11.45
C TYR A 451 -1.06 -5.41 -12.42
N LEU A 452 0.07 -6.11 -12.55
CA LEU A 452 0.14 -7.37 -13.27
C LEU A 452 0.54 -8.47 -12.30
N GLN A 453 -0.40 -9.38 -12.01
CA GLN A 453 -0.12 -10.57 -11.23
C GLN A 453 -0.33 -11.83 -12.04
N THR A 454 0.53 -12.81 -11.79
CA THR A 454 0.42 -14.14 -12.37
C THR A 454 0.34 -15.18 -11.26
N TYR A 455 -0.78 -15.89 -11.21
CA TYR A 455 -1.06 -16.99 -10.32
C TYR A 455 -0.72 -18.30 -11.05
N CYS A 456 0.38 -18.92 -10.67
CA CYS A 456 0.79 -20.24 -11.15
C CYS A 456 0.25 -21.29 -10.18
N PHE A 457 -0.74 -22.08 -10.60
CA PHE A 457 -1.35 -23.13 -9.80
C PHE A 457 -0.57 -24.43 -9.94
N TYR A 458 -0.41 -25.14 -8.82
CA TYR A 458 0.24 -26.44 -8.69
C TYR A 458 -0.57 -27.30 -7.72
N ASP A 459 -1.47 -28.16 -8.20
CA ASP A 459 -2.39 -28.96 -7.36
C ASP A 459 -2.96 -28.24 -6.11
N ASN A 460 -2.31 -28.29 -4.94
CA ASN A 460 -2.78 -27.61 -3.71
C ASN A 460 -1.95 -26.36 -3.32
N ASN A 461 -1.13 -25.86 -4.23
CA ASN A 461 -0.25 -24.71 -4.01
C ASN A 461 -0.39 -23.70 -5.15
N VAL A 462 -0.10 -22.44 -4.86
CA VAL A 462 -0.07 -21.36 -5.85
C VAL A 462 1.20 -20.56 -5.65
N ALA A 463 1.94 -20.32 -6.73
CA ALA A 463 2.96 -19.27 -6.73
C ALA A 463 2.36 -18.02 -7.37
N VAL A 464 2.30 -16.95 -6.60
CA VAL A 464 1.86 -15.64 -7.06
C VAL A 464 3.10 -14.85 -7.44
N ILE A 465 3.15 -14.42 -8.68
CA ILE A 465 4.28 -13.70 -9.30
C ILE A 465 3.80 -12.28 -9.59
N GLY A 466 4.23 -11.34 -8.76
CA GLY A 466 4.12 -9.90 -8.95
C GLY A 466 5.51 -9.26 -8.88
N TYR A 467 5.69 -8.27 -8.00
CA TYR A 467 7.00 -7.71 -7.67
C TYR A 467 7.89 -8.74 -6.95
N GLU A 468 7.30 -9.41 -5.96
CA GLU A 468 7.90 -10.56 -5.29
C GLU A 468 7.17 -11.84 -5.70
N LYS A 469 7.90 -12.95 -5.63
CA LYS A 469 7.31 -14.27 -5.81
C LYS A 469 6.94 -14.83 -4.45
N LYS A 470 5.64 -14.89 -4.16
CA LYS A 470 5.10 -15.51 -2.94
C LYS A 470 4.49 -16.87 -3.26
N LYS A 471 4.56 -17.80 -2.32
CA LYS A 471 3.97 -19.13 -2.45
C LYS A 471 2.93 -19.33 -1.37
N TYR A 472 1.84 -19.97 -1.74
CA TYR A 472 0.72 -20.24 -0.85
C TYR A 472 0.26 -21.68 -1.00
N SER A 473 -0.19 -22.28 0.09
CA SER A 473 -1.05 -23.45 0.07
C SER A 473 -2.50 -22.99 -0.03
N VAL A 474 -3.29 -23.68 -0.86
CA VAL A 474 -4.69 -23.38 -1.14
C VAL A 474 -5.53 -24.65 -1.11
N SER A 475 -6.83 -24.47 -0.97
CA SER A 475 -7.80 -25.57 -1.03
C SER A 475 -7.84 -26.23 -2.43
N PRO A 476 -7.97 -27.57 -2.53
CA PRO A 476 -8.15 -28.26 -3.81
C PRO A 476 -9.31 -27.71 -4.64
N GLU A 477 -10.38 -27.26 -3.98
CA GLU A 477 -11.56 -26.68 -4.60
C GLU A 477 -11.25 -25.44 -5.47
N LEU A 478 -10.31 -24.59 -5.02
CA LEU A 478 -9.86 -23.44 -5.80
C LEU A 478 -9.19 -23.92 -7.09
N THR A 479 -8.21 -24.81 -6.97
CA THR A 479 -7.46 -25.31 -8.12
C THR A 479 -8.36 -26.03 -9.11
N ASP A 480 -9.29 -26.85 -8.64
CA ASP A 480 -10.26 -27.56 -9.49
C ASP A 480 -11.20 -26.59 -10.21
N THR A 481 -11.60 -25.50 -9.55
CA THR A 481 -12.42 -24.45 -10.16
C THR A 481 -11.65 -23.74 -11.27
N ILE A 482 -10.40 -23.32 -11.02
CA ILE A 482 -9.57 -22.65 -12.02
C ILE A 482 -9.24 -23.58 -13.19
N LYS A 483 -8.92 -24.87 -12.94
CA LYS A 483 -8.73 -25.89 -13.98
C LYS A 483 -10.00 -26.04 -14.84
N SER A 484 -11.17 -26.12 -14.22
CA SER A 484 -12.44 -26.26 -14.93
C SER A 484 -12.75 -25.04 -15.81
N LEU A 485 -12.44 -23.83 -15.32
CA LEU A 485 -12.56 -22.59 -16.11
C LEU A 485 -11.59 -22.58 -17.29
N SER A 486 -10.34 -23.00 -17.09
CA SER A 486 -9.36 -23.16 -18.16
C SER A 486 -9.89 -24.11 -19.24
N ASP A 487 -10.27 -25.33 -18.86
CA ASP A 487 -10.72 -26.35 -19.80
C ASP A 487 -11.96 -25.87 -20.58
N TYR A 488 -12.87 -25.16 -19.92
CA TYR A 488 -14.02 -24.55 -20.57
C TYR A 488 -13.62 -23.44 -21.56
N ALA A 489 -12.73 -22.52 -21.15
CA ALA A 489 -12.23 -21.43 -21.99
C ALA A 489 -11.59 -21.97 -23.27
N TRP A 490 -10.70 -22.94 -23.11
CA TRP A 490 -9.92 -23.51 -24.20
C TRP A 490 -10.75 -24.42 -25.10
N LYS A 491 -11.72 -25.17 -24.56
CA LYS A 491 -12.68 -25.90 -25.39
C LYS A 491 -13.50 -24.98 -26.29
N ARG A 492 -13.79 -23.76 -25.85
CA ARG A 492 -14.49 -22.75 -26.65
C ARG A 492 -13.59 -22.09 -27.69
N ALA A 493 -12.30 -21.91 -27.37
CA ALA A 493 -11.31 -21.33 -28.27
C ALA A 493 -10.71 -22.33 -29.28
N GLU A 494 -10.87 -23.65 -29.07
CA GLU A 494 -10.49 -24.64 -30.06
C GLU A 494 -11.25 -24.40 -31.37
N PRO A 495 -10.55 -24.34 -32.53
CA PRO A 495 -11.20 -24.22 -33.82
C PRO A 495 -12.25 -25.31 -33.94
N HIS A 496 -13.48 -24.91 -34.25
CA HIS A 496 -14.62 -25.82 -34.30
C HIS A 496 -14.46 -26.82 -35.46
N SER A 497 -13.66 -27.86 -35.23
CA SER A 497 -13.22 -28.83 -36.23
C SER A 497 -14.29 -29.88 -36.56
N GLN A 498 -15.47 -29.81 -35.94
CA GLN A 498 -16.61 -30.68 -36.19
C GLN A 498 -17.90 -29.87 -36.31
N LEU A 499 -18.05 -29.16 -37.44
CA LEU A 499 -19.35 -28.63 -37.85
C LEU A 499 -20.30 -29.79 -38.17
N GLU A 500 -21.56 -29.70 -37.76
CA GLU A 500 -22.57 -30.69 -38.14
C GLU A 500 -22.72 -30.73 -39.68
N ASN A 501 -22.75 -31.92 -40.28
CA ASN A 501 -23.01 -32.10 -41.71
C ASN A 501 -24.41 -31.53 -42.05
N GLU A 502 -24.46 -30.57 -42.98
CA GLU A 502 -25.54 -29.61 -43.19
C GLU A 502 -26.89 -30.16 -43.67
N ALA A 503 -27.95 -29.43 -43.31
CA ALA A 503 -29.02 -29.07 -44.24
C ALA A 503 -28.74 -27.63 -44.74
N PRO A 504 -28.38 -27.42 -46.03
CA PRO A 504 -27.90 -26.13 -46.56
C PRO A 504 -28.81 -24.94 -46.21
N ASP A 505 -30.13 -25.16 -46.22
CA ASP A 505 -31.13 -24.13 -45.92
C ASP A 505 -31.04 -23.58 -44.48
N THR A 506 -30.55 -24.38 -43.52
CA THR A 506 -30.41 -23.93 -42.12
C THR A 506 -29.22 -23.00 -41.96
N LEU A 507 -28.10 -23.29 -42.66
CA LEU A 507 -26.92 -22.44 -42.60
C LEU A 507 -27.18 -21.09 -43.29
N GLU A 508 -27.83 -21.10 -44.46
CA GLU A 508 -28.17 -19.86 -45.17
C GLU A 508 -29.09 -18.97 -44.32
N ARG A 509 -30.13 -19.56 -43.72
CA ARG A 509 -31.01 -18.84 -42.78
C ARG A 509 -30.24 -18.34 -41.54
N GLY A 510 -29.21 -19.07 -41.09
CA GLY A 510 -28.32 -18.64 -40.01
C GLY A 510 -27.49 -17.43 -40.38
N LYS A 511 -26.93 -17.40 -41.60
CA LYS A 511 -26.21 -16.26 -42.15
C LYS A 511 -27.11 -15.02 -42.26
N GLU A 512 -28.32 -15.19 -42.78
CA GLU A 512 -29.32 -14.11 -42.87
C GLU A 512 -29.68 -13.58 -41.48
N ALA A 513 -29.93 -14.48 -40.51
CA ALA A 513 -30.24 -14.09 -39.14
C ALA A 513 -29.08 -13.32 -38.48
N TYR A 514 -27.84 -13.75 -38.68
CA TYR A 514 -26.65 -13.08 -38.15
C TYR A 514 -26.49 -11.67 -38.73
N GLN A 515 -26.61 -11.51 -40.05
CA GLN A 515 -26.52 -10.19 -40.71
C GLN A 515 -27.65 -9.26 -40.24
N ASN A 516 -28.88 -9.76 -40.17
CA ASN A 516 -30.00 -8.99 -39.63
C ASN A 516 -29.79 -8.60 -38.16
N ALA A 517 -29.15 -9.47 -37.36
CA ALA A 517 -28.77 -9.18 -35.98
C ALA A 517 -27.77 -8.02 -35.90
N LEU A 518 -26.71 -8.04 -36.71
CA LEU A 518 -25.73 -6.97 -36.75
C LEU A 518 -26.33 -5.65 -37.23
N GLU A 519 -27.17 -5.67 -38.28
CA GLU A 519 -27.87 -4.49 -38.77
C GLU A 519 -28.83 -3.93 -37.71
N THR A 520 -29.61 -4.79 -37.06
CA THR A 520 -30.52 -4.37 -35.98
C THR A 520 -29.74 -3.80 -34.82
N ASN A 521 -28.68 -4.49 -34.36
CA ASN A 521 -27.85 -4.01 -33.26
C ASN A 521 -27.19 -2.67 -33.60
N GLY A 522 -26.62 -2.52 -34.80
CA GLY A 522 -26.03 -1.27 -35.26
C GLY A 522 -27.05 -0.13 -35.33
N LYS A 523 -28.27 -0.40 -35.82
CA LYS A 523 -29.35 0.58 -35.86
C LYS A 523 -29.77 1.05 -34.47
N PHE A 524 -29.90 0.14 -33.50
CA PHE A 524 -30.38 0.50 -32.17
C PHE A 524 -29.26 1.03 -31.25
N ASN A 525 -28.01 0.56 -31.39
CA ASN A 525 -26.90 0.93 -30.50
C ASN A 525 -25.90 1.95 -31.08
N GLY A 526 -25.72 2.01 -32.41
CA GLY A 526 -24.75 2.87 -33.08
C GLY A 526 -25.36 3.95 -33.98
N GLY A 527 -26.68 3.92 -34.20
CA GLY A 527 -27.40 4.85 -35.08
C GLY A 527 -28.83 5.11 -34.63
N ALA A 528 -29.60 5.70 -35.54
CA ALA A 528 -31.05 5.86 -35.43
C ALA A 528 -31.71 4.79 -36.32
N PRO A 529 -32.49 3.83 -35.78
CA PRO A 529 -33.26 2.91 -36.59
C PRO A 529 -34.23 3.68 -37.48
N ASP A 530 -34.38 3.28 -38.75
CA ASP A 530 -35.37 3.88 -39.67
C ASP A 530 -36.82 3.79 -39.15
N LEU A 531 -37.05 2.90 -38.18
CA LEU A 531 -38.32 2.69 -37.50
C LEU A 531 -38.62 3.76 -36.45
N LEU A 532 -37.65 4.60 -36.06
CA LEU A 532 -37.81 5.68 -35.09
C LEU A 532 -37.81 7.05 -35.78
N ASP A 533 -38.83 7.87 -35.46
CA ASP A 533 -38.94 9.26 -35.91
C ASP A 533 -38.16 10.15 -34.94
N ILE A 534 -36.85 10.25 -35.17
CA ILE A 534 -35.94 11.07 -34.36
C ILE A 534 -35.87 12.49 -34.93
N ASP A 535 -36.29 13.45 -34.12
CA ASP A 535 -36.25 14.88 -34.47
C ASP A 535 -34.85 15.46 -34.24
N THR A 536 -34.00 15.34 -35.26
CA THR A 536 -32.63 15.90 -35.25
C THR A 536 -32.56 17.41 -35.51
N SER A 537 -33.71 18.09 -35.59
CA SER A 537 -33.76 19.54 -35.74
C SER A 537 -33.45 20.27 -34.42
N SER A 538 -33.20 21.58 -34.49
CA SER A 538 -33.07 22.41 -33.29
C SER A 538 -34.33 22.40 -32.41
N GLU A 539 -35.49 22.07 -32.97
CA GLU A 539 -36.75 21.96 -32.21
C GLU A 539 -36.86 20.64 -31.45
N GLY A 540 -36.17 19.58 -31.90
CA GLY A 540 -36.11 18.27 -31.26
C GLY A 540 -34.95 18.11 -30.29
N TYR A 541 -33.88 18.88 -30.46
CA TYR A 541 -32.73 18.90 -29.56
C TYR A 541 -33.10 19.46 -28.18
N ARG A 542 -32.74 18.72 -27.13
CA ARG A 542 -32.84 19.18 -25.74
C ARG A 542 -31.50 18.98 -25.06
N ASP A 543 -31.02 20.07 -24.48
CA ASP A 543 -29.94 20.05 -23.51
C ASP A 543 -30.58 19.92 -22.12
N PHE A 544 -30.12 18.94 -21.37
CA PHE A 544 -30.63 18.64 -20.04
C PHE A 544 -29.65 19.02 -18.92
N GLY A 545 -28.49 19.63 -19.26
CA GLY A 545 -27.39 19.86 -18.33
C GLY A 545 -26.47 18.64 -18.17
N ASP A 546 -25.34 18.80 -17.47
CA ASP A 546 -24.42 17.73 -17.07
C ASP A 546 -23.83 16.91 -18.24
N GLY A 547 -23.65 17.55 -19.40
CA GLY A 547 -23.19 16.87 -20.62
C GLY A 547 -24.24 15.96 -21.27
N PHE A 548 -25.47 15.93 -20.76
CA PHE A 548 -26.57 15.13 -21.27
C PHE A 548 -27.43 15.94 -22.25
N SER A 549 -27.42 15.52 -23.51
CA SER A 549 -28.29 16.10 -24.54
C SER A 549 -28.88 15.01 -25.42
N GLY A 550 -30.07 15.26 -25.95
CA GLY A 550 -30.74 14.27 -26.77
C GLY A 550 -31.76 14.86 -27.72
N TYR A 551 -32.09 14.07 -28.74
CA TYR A 551 -33.08 14.37 -29.75
C TYR A 551 -34.39 13.65 -29.44
N LEU A 552 -35.50 14.36 -29.50
CA LEU A 552 -36.82 13.80 -29.25
C LEU A 552 -37.15 12.67 -30.24
N VAL A 553 -37.58 11.52 -29.73
CA VAL A 553 -38.16 10.43 -30.53
C VAL A 553 -39.69 10.59 -30.49
N ARG A 554 -40.31 10.81 -31.65
CA ARG A 554 -41.72 11.27 -31.73
C ARG A 554 -42.74 10.14 -31.81
N ASN A 555 -42.35 8.98 -32.32
CA ASN A 555 -43.27 7.89 -32.67
C ASN A 555 -43.31 6.74 -31.65
N VAL A 556 -42.65 6.91 -30.50
CA VAL A 556 -42.74 6.02 -29.33
C VAL A 556 -42.98 6.85 -28.08
N SER A 557 -43.65 6.25 -27.09
CA SER A 557 -43.92 6.92 -25.82
C SER A 557 -43.16 6.33 -24.64
N SER A 558 -42.47 5.21 -24.83
CA SER A 558 -41.68 4.54 -23.79
C SER A 558 -40.47 3.78 -24.37
N ILE A 559 -39.45 3.54 -23.55
CA ILE A 559 -38.32 2.65 -23.86
C ILE A 559 -38.81 1.19 -24.01
N ASP A 560 -39.86 0.80 -23.30
CA ASP A 560 -40.45 -0.53 -23.44
C ASP A 560 -40.89 -0.81 -24.89
N GLU A 561 -41.47 0.18 -25.58
CA GLU A 561 -41.81 0.06 -27.01
C GLU A 561 -40.55 -0.16 -27.88
N ILE A 562 -39.44 0.50 -27.55
CA ILE A 562 -38.16 0.32 -28.24
C ILE A 562 -37.60 -1.08 -27.97
N ASN A 563 -37.68 -1.54 -26.72
CA ASN A 563 -37.26 -2.87 -26.32
C ASN A 563 -38.09 -3.97 -27.00
N GLU A 564 -39.41 -3.77 -27.12
CA GLU A 564 -40.29 -4.66 -27.89
C GLU A 564 -39.88 -4.74 -29.37
N MET A 565 -39.49 -3.60 -29.99
CA MET A 565 -38.98 -3.58 -31.35
C MET A 565 -37.65 -4.33 -31.47
N TYR A 566 -36.74 -4.18 -30.51
CA TYR A 566 -35.46 -4.91 -30.47
C TYR A 566 -35.69 -6.43 -30.36
N HIS A 567 -36.66 -6.85 -29.53
CA HIS A 567 -37.02 -8.26 -29.33
C HIS A 567 -37.78 -8.92 -30.51
N GLN A 568 -38.05 -8.18 -31.58
CA GLN A 568 -38.46 -8.80 -32.85
C GLN A 568 -37.31 -9.58 -33.49
N THR A 569 -36.07 -9.11 -33.31
CA THR A 569 -34.86 -9.78 -33.79
C THR A 569 -34.21 -10.62 -32.69
N PHE A 570 -34.17 -10.11 -31.45
CA PHE A 570 -33.43 -10.74 -30.34
C PHE A 570 -34.34 -11.47 -29.34
N SER A 571 -33.89 -12.62 -28.83
CA SER A 571 -34.60 -13.38 -27.81
C SER A 571 -34.39 -12.73 -26.44
N ASP A 572 -35.47 -12.64 -25.67
CA ASP A 572 -35.50 -12.26 -24.25
C ASP A 572 -34.92 -13.32 -23.31
N ARG A 573 -34.49 -14.49 -23.82
CA ARG A 573 -33.85 -15.56 -23.04
C ARG A 573 -32.53 -15.13 -22.40
N TYR A 574 -31.81 -14.24 -23.07
CA TYR A 574 -30.46 -13.83 -22.68
C TYR A 574 -30.51 -12.41 -22.10
N PRO A 575 -30.03 -12.17 -20.86
CA PRO A 575 -30.01 -10.84 -20.25
C PRO A 575 -29.26 -9.80 -21.10
N GLU A 576 -28.19 -10.22 -21.79
CA GLU A 576 -27.42 -9.38 -22.72
C GLU A 576 -28.23 -8.87 -23.92
N ASN A 577 -29.38 -9.47 -24.22
CA ASN A 577 -30.32 -8.97 -25.23
C ASN A 577 -31.33 -7.97 -24.65
N SER A 578 -31.18 -7.55 -23.40
CA SER A 578 -31.98 -6.48 -22.80
C SER A 578 -31.37 -5.13 -23.15
N PHE A 579 -32.17 -4.27 -23.77
CA PHE A 579 -31.75 -2.98 -24.30
C PHE A 579 -31.55 -1.88 -23.24
N ILE A 580 -31.63 -2.21 -21.94
CA ILE A 580 -31.84 -1.26 -20.85
C ILE A 580 -30.54 -0.64 -20.33
N ASP A 581 -29.43 -1.39 -20.28
CA ASP A 581 -28.17 -0.93 -19.68
C ASP A 581 -27.20 -0.43 -20.76
N GLY A 582 -26.82 0.85 -20.72
CA GLY A 582 -25.96 1.48 -21.76
C GLY A 582 -26.67 1.81 -23.09
N SER A 583 -28.01 1.87 -23.07
CA SER A 583 -28.86 2.29 -24.19
C SER A 583 -28.57 3.74 -24.61
N PRO A 584 -28.58 4.07 -25.92
CA PRO A 584 -28.56 5.46 -26.35
C PRO A 584 -29.94 6.14 -26.19
N TYR A 585 -30.93 5.50 -25.53
CA TYR A 585 -32.25 6.06 -25.30
C TYR A 585 -32.54 6.26 -23.82
N PHE A 586 -33.26 7.33 -23.50
CA PHE A 586 -33.67 7.64 -22.14
C PHE A 586 -35.04 8.31 -22.10
N GLU A 587 -35.76 8.13 -20.99
CA GLU A 587 -37.04 8.78 -20.75
C GLU A 587 -36.88 10.02 -19.86
N ARG A 588 -37.50 11.12 -20.26
CA ARG A 588 -37.57 12.34 -19.47
C ARG A 588 -38.84 13.10 -19.77
N ASP A 589 -39.49 13.63 -18.72
CA ASP A 589 -40.73 14.40 -18.84
C ASP A 589 -41.85 13.68 -19.64
N GLY A 590 -41.92 12.35 -19.52
CA GLY A 590 -42.89 11.51 -20.22
C GLY A 590 -42.66 11.40 -21.73
N LYS A 591 -41.42 11.63 -22.19
CA LYS A 591 -41.00 11.52 -23.59
C LYS A 591 -39.71 10.72 -23.69
N VAL A 592 -39.47 10.14 -24.86
CA VAL A 592 -38.26 9.39 -25.16
C VAL A 592 -37.29 10.26 -25.94
N TYR A 593 -36.01 10.20 -25.56
CA TYR A 593 -34.91 10.93 -26.20
C TYR A 593 -33.82 9.96 -26.62
N TRP A 594 -33.14 10.29 -27.72
CA TRP A 594 -31.95 9.61 -28.22
C TRP A 594 -30.70 10.47 -27.98
N PHE A 595 -29.66 9.89 -27.39
CA PHE A 595 -28.46 10.60 -26.94
C PHE A 595 -27.68 11.22 -28.12
N ALA A 596 -27.19 12.45 -27.94
CA ALA A 596 -26.50 13.21 -28.98
C ALA A 596 -24.97 12.94 -29.03
N GLY A 597 -24.57 11.67 -28.99
CA GLY A 597 -23.17 11.22 -29.06
C GLY A 597 -23.05 9.90 -29.82
N GLY A 598 -22.03 9.76 -30.67
CA GLY A 598 -21.80 8.53 -31.43
C GLY A 598 -21.02 7.50 -30.59
N LYS A 599 -21.38 6.22 -30.66
CA LYS A 599 -20.50 5.14 -30.18
C LYS A 599 -19.36 4.93 -31.18
N GLY A 600 -18.15 4.73 -30.66
CA GLY A 600 -16.99 4.34 -31.47
C GLY A 600 -17.18 2.96 -32.09
N SER A 601 -16.41 2.67 -33.13
CA SER A 601 -16.35 1.35 -33.78
C SER A 601 -14.91 0.85 -33.75
N HIS A 602 -14.70 -0.46 -33.60
CA HIS A 602 -13.38 -1.08 -33.75
C HIS A 602 -12.81 -0.78 -35.15
N ILE A 603 -11.82 0.11 -35.21
CA ILE A 603 -11.26 0.63 -36.46
C ILE A 603 -10.53 -0.42 -37.32
N TYR A 604 -10.36 -1.63 -36.78
CA TYR A 604 -9.66 -2.74 -37.44
C TYR A 604 -10.59 -3.87 -37.90
N TYR A 605 -11.89 -3.85 -37.64
CA TYR A 605 -12.79 -4.93 -38.08
C TYR A 605 -12.96 -4.93 -39.62
N LEU A 606 -12.75 -6.08 -40.26
CA LEU A 606 -12.85 -6.26 -41.73
C LEU A 606 -14.11 -7.00 -42.17
N GLY A 607 -14.59 -7.95 -41.38
CA GLY A 607 -15.78 -8.73 -41.71
C GLY A 607 -15.96 -9.98 -40.85
N THR A 608 -17.10 -10.62 -41.03
CA THR A 608 -17.46 -11.85 -40.32
C THR A 608 -17.97 -12.89 -41.30
N GLU A 609 -17.61 -14.16 -41.08
CA GLU A 609 -18.16 -15.31 -41.78
C GLU A 609 -18.82 -16.29 -40.79
N VAL A 610 -20.07 -16.69 -41.04
CA VAL A 610 -20.71 -17.81 -40.32
C VAL A 610 -20.27 -19.10 -40.99
N LEU A 611 -19.44 -19.87 -40.30
CA LEU A 611 -18.76 -21.05 -40.84
C LEU A 611 -19.68 -22.27 -40.92
N GLY A 612 -20.61 -22.45 -39.97
CA GLY A 612 -21.46 -23.62 -39.92
C GLY A 612 -22.20 -23.79 -38.59
N ILE A 613 -22.93 -24.89 -38.45
CA ILE A 613 -23.63 -25.24 -37.21
C ILE A 613 -22.68 -25.96 -36.26
N LEU A 614 -22.54 -25.42 -35.06
CA LEU A 614 -21.78 -26.00 -33.95
C LEU A 614 -22.54 -27.13 -33.27
N ARG A 615 -23.79 -26.85 -32.93
CA ARG A 615 -24.65 -27.74 -32.14
C ARG A 615 -26.09 -27.27 -32.17
N ARG A 616 -26.99 -28.17 -31.80
CA ARG A 616 -28.43 -27.90 -31.63
C ARG A 616 -28.91 -28.37 -30.26
N THR A 617 -29.92 -27.68 -29.77
CA THR A 617 -30.79 -28.14 -28.69
C THR A 617 -32.21 -28.31 -29.24
N ASP A 618 -33.19 -28.60 -28.39
CA ASP A 618 -34.58 -28.75 -28.81
C ASP A 618 -35.16 -27.46 -29.41
N ASP A 619 -34.69 -26.29 -28.97
CA ASP A 619 -35.22 -24.99 -29.37
C ASP A 619 -34.16 -23.93 -29.71
N GLU A 620 -32.89 -24.31 -29.84
CA GLU A 620 -31.82 -23.35 -30.14
C GLU A 620 -30.71 -23.98 -30.99
N ILE A 621 -30.27 -23.23 -32.01
CA ILE A 621 -29.21 -23.63 -32.94
C ILE A 621 -28.04 -22.69 -32.75
N PHE A 622 -26.84 -23.25 -32.62
CA PHE A 622 -25.60 -22.52 -32.39
C PHE A 622 -24.69 -22.65 -33.61
N PHE A 623 -24.08 -21.55 -34.00
CA PHE A 623 -23.25 -21.43 -35.19
C PHE A 623 -21.86 -20.93 -34.83
N ALA A 624 -20.89 -21.40 -35.61
CA ALA A 624 -19.51 -20.97 -35.57
C ALA A 624 -19.38 -19.70 -36.39
N VAL A 625 -18.72 -18.70 -35.84
CA VAL A 625 -18.55 -17.40 -36.49
C VAL A 625 -17.07 -17.04 -36.46
N GLU A 626 -16.50 -16.65 -37.59
CA GLU A 626 -15.13 -16.16 -37.67
C GLU A 626 -15.14 -14.67 -38.00
N ASN A 627 -14.61 -13.87 -37.09
CA ASN A 627 -14.38 -12.44 -37.26
C ASN A 627 -12.97 -12.23 -37.80
N SER A 628 -12.84 -11.38 -38.81
CA SER A 628 -11.57 -10.99 -39.41
C SER A 628 -11.25 -9.55 -39.07
N TYR A 629 -10.04 -9.31 -38.57
CA TYR A 629 -9.54 -7.99 -38.23
C TYR A 629 -8.26 -7.68 -39.01
N GLY A 630 -8.13 -6.43 -39.45
CA GLY A 630 -6.96 -5.89 -40.11
C GLY A 630 -5.86 -5.57 -39.11
N GLY A 631 -4.66 -5.34 -39.63
CA GLY A 631 -3.55 -4.88 -38.81
C GLY A 631 -3.62 -3.39 -38.48
N GLY A 632 -3.02 -3.00 -37.37
CA GLY A 632 -2.95 -1.60 -36.96
C GLY A 632 -1.80 -0.85 -37.65
N ASN A 633 -2.13 0.26 -38.31
CA ASN A 633 -1.10 1.16 -38.88
C ASN A 633 -0.33 1.96 -37.80
N VAL A 634 -0.72 1.82 -36.52
CA VAL A 634 -0.21 2.62 -35.39
C VAL A 634 0.72 1.78 -34.50
N ASP A 635 0.56 0.45 -34.46
CA ASP A 635 1.22 -0.46 -33.52
C ASP A 635 1.84 -1.72 -34.18
N ASP A 636 1.88 -1.79 -35.51
CA ASP A 636 2.39 -2.93 -36.29
C ASP A 636 1.69 -4.29 -36.01
N THR A 637 0.49 -4.28 -35.40
CA THR A 637 -0.27 -5.50 -35.14
C THR A 637 -0.63 -6.20 -36.46
N PRO A 638 -0.29 -7.48 -36.67
CA PRO A 638 -0.65 -8.20 -37.90
C PRO A 638 -2.17 -8.51 -37.93
N PRO A 639 -2.78 -8.68 -39.12
CA PRO A 639 -4.16 -9.14 -39.22
C PRO A 639 -4.38 -10.45 -38.44
N TRP A 640 -5.53 -10.57 -37.77
CA TRP A 640 -5.88 -11.76 -37.00
C TRP A 640 -7.34 -12.14 -37.22
N THR A 641 -7.66 -13.38 -36.86
CA THR A 641 -9.04 -13.88 -36.84
C THR A 641 -9.41 -14.33 -35.43
N GLU A 642 -10.71 -14.28 -35.14
CA GLU A 642 -11.28 -14.70 -33.87
C GLU A 642 -12.52 -15.54 -34.15
N GLN A 643 -12.61 -16.72 -33.52
CA GLN A 643 -13.81 -17.54 -33.61
C GLN A 643 -14.72 -17.30 -32.40
N THR A 644 -15.99 -17.04 -32.67
CA THR A 644 -17.04 -16.77 -31.68
C THR A 644 -18.27 -17.65 -31.93
N GLU A 645 -19.20 -17.65 -30.98
CA GLU A 645 -20.47 -18.38 -31.06
C GLU A 645 -21.62 -17.39 -31.31
N PHE A 646 -22.47 -17.71 -32.27
CA PHE A 646 -23.77 -17.07 -32.53
C PHE A 646 -24.88 -18.09 -32.32
N SER A 647 -26.04 -17.69 -31.83
CA SER A 647 -27.18 -18.62 -31.75
C SER A 647 -28.51 -18.01 -32.16
N VAL A 648 -29.45 -18.89 -32.51
CA VAL A 648 -30.85 -18.55 -32.77
C VAL A 648 -31.78 -19.46 -31.96
N VAL A 649 -32.66 -18.84 -31.19
CA VAL A 649 -33.76 -19.48 -30.47
C VAL A 649 -34.95 -19.63 -31.43
N VAL A 650 -35.34 -20.87 -31.67
CA VAL A 650 -36.49 -21.25 -32.47
C VAL A 650 -37.76 -21.11 -31.63
N GLN A 651 -38.59 -20.15 -32.01
CA GLN A 651 -39.86 -19.89 -31.33
C GLN A 651 -40.88 -21.01 -31.62
N PRO A 652 -41.93 -21.17 -30.81
CA PRO A 652 -42.97 -22.19 -31.03
C PRO A 652 -43.69 -22.08 -32.39
N ASP A 653 -43.70 -20.89 -32.99
CA ASP A 653 -44.27 -20.64 -34.32
C ASP A 653 -43.28 -20.92 -35.48
N GLY A 654 -42.05 -21.35 -35.17
CA GLY A 654 -40.97 -21.62 -36.12
C GLY A 654 -40.18 -20.38 -36.56
N SER A 655 -40.51 -19.19 -36.05
CA SER A 655 -39.70 -18.00 -36.24
C SER A 655 -38.38 -18.11 -35.45
N TRP A 656 -37.35 -17.37 -35.89
CA TRP A 656 -36.05 -17.38 -35.24
C TRP A 656 -35.83 -16.02 -34.58
N ARG A 657 -35.39 -16.05 -33.32
CA ARG A 657 -34.86 -14.88 -32.63
C ARG A 657 -33.42 -15.15 -32.27
N VAL A 658 -32.57 -14.15 -32.40
CA VAL A 658 -31.15 -14.25 -32.07
C VAL A 658 -31.01 -14.48 -30.57
N GLY A 659 -30.32 -15.56 -30.19
CA GLY A 659 -29.97 -15.84 -28.82
C GLY A 659 -28.70 -15.08 -28.47
N LYS A 660 -27.54 -15.73 -28.56
CA LYS A 660 -26.24 -15.12 -28.33
C LYS A 660 -25.75 -14.41 -29.58
N LEU A 661 -25.25 -13.18 -29.39
CA LEU A 661 -24.53 -12.43 -30.40
C LEU A 661 -23.29 -11.79 -29.77
N THR A 662 -22.12 -12.05 -30.34
CA THR A 662 -20.91 -11.27 -30.04
C THR A 662 -20.72 -10.26 -31.16
N VAL A 663 -20.76 -8.98 -30.82
CA VAL A 663 -20.65 -7.91 -31.80
C VAL A 663 -19.18 -7.49 -31.89
N PRO A 664 -18.56 -7.44 -33.08
CA PRO A 664 -17.12 -7.26 -33.24
C PRO A 664 -16.65 -5.78 -33.21
N TYR A 665 -17.43 -4.86 -32.61
CA TYR A 665 -17.15 -3.41 -32.62
C TYR A 665 -16.45 -2.90 -31.37
#